data_AF-A0A437K1A0-F1
#
_entry.id   AF-A0A437K1A0-F1
#
_cell.length_a   1.000
_cell.length_b   1.000
_cell.length_c   1.000
_cell.angle_alpha   90.00
_cell.angle_beta   90.00
_cell.angle_gamma   90.00
#
_symmetry.space_group_name_H-M   'P 1'
#
loop_
_entity.id
_entity.type
_entity.pdbx_description
1 polymer ?
#
loop_
_entity_poly.entity_id
_entity_poly.type
_entity_poly.pdbx_seq_one_letter_code
_entity_poly.pdbx_strand_id
1 'polypeptide(L)'
;MLLTRTAGATGGAASSSLVSNLARGLSRAVPTMDRRAFLRRSGLGVGAGLAASQLTLVKKAQAAGGAAASGERKVEVKRTVCGHCSVGCAIDAVVENGVWVRQEPVFDSPINMGAHCSKGAAVREHGHGEYRLKYPMKLVDGKYQRISWDQALDEISKKMLALREANGPDSIFFVGSSKHSNEQAYMFRKMVSMWGTNNCDHQARICHSTTVAGVANTWGYGAMTNSYNDMHHSKAALYIGSNAAEAHPVSMLHLLHAKENGCKVIVVDPRYTRTAAKSDIYVRLRSGTDIPFLFGVVYHIFKNGWEDKKYINDRVYGMEAVKAEVMANWTPDKVEEACGVDEATVYSVAKTMAENRPSTIVWCMGQTQHTIGNAMTRASCILQLALGNVGVMGGGANIFRGHDNVQGATDIGPNPDSLPGYYGVAEGSWKHYCRVWGVEYDWVKGRFAEGMITKPGMTVSRWIDGVLENPELVAQNGNLKGLFFWGHAPNSQSRGLEMKRAMDKLDLLVVVDPFPSATAAMAAMPGRAEDKNPNRAVYLLPAATQFETSGSITASNRSIQWREKVIDPLWESRTDAMIMAQLADKLGFGKELTKNFKMVQGKGGMEPEPESILLEVNKALWTIGYTGQSPDRLKAHMRNMHVFDVKTLKAKGGIDKETGYKLDGDYFGLPWPCFGTAELKHPGSPNLYDTSRHVMDGGGNFRARFGVEKDGVSLLAGDGSHSLGAEIQTGYPEFDHALLKKLGWWDDLTDAEKAEAEGKNWKTDLSGGIQRVAMKHGCHPFGNAKARAVVWNFPDPIPKHREPLYSNRPDLVAKYPTHEDKKSNWRLPVLFKSVQDKNADIGKTFPLVMTSGRLVEYEGGGEETRSNPWLAELQQEMFVEINPKAANDRGIRHGDTVYVKTPPMQGIDGFKGLKVKALVTERVGPDVVFLPFHFSGRWGGVDMLAYYPEGAAPVVRGEAVNTATTYGYDIVTMMQETKTTVCQIERATA
;
A
#
# COMPACT_ATOMS: atom_id res chain seq x y z
N MET A 1 31.59 14.39 -36.59
CA MET A 1 32.41 15.39 -37.33
C MET A 1 32.60 16.63 -36.46
N LEU A 2 33.59 17.46 -36.80
CA LEU A 2 34.14 18.51 -35.93
C LEU A 2 33.23 19.75 -35.77
N LEU A 3 33.36 20.39 -34.60
CA LEU A 3 32.90 21.75 -34.32
C LEU A 3 33.84 22.76 -34.98
N THR A 4 33.29 23.90 -35.44
CA THR A 4 33.97 25.21 -35.37
C THR A 4 32.98 26.36 -35.63
N ARG A 5 32.96 27.37 -34.76
CA ARG A 5 32.72 28.78 -35.15
C ARG A 5 33.42 29.71 -34.17
N THR A 6 33.97 30.79 -34.71
CA THR A 6 34.90 31.73 -34.08
C THR A 6 34.19 32.94 -33.45
N ALA A 7 34.91 33.64 -32.57
CA ALA A 7 34.43 34.83 -31.86
C ALA A 7 34.63 36.13 -32.65
N GLY A 8 33.88 37.17 -32.28
CA GLY A 8 34.06 38.57 -32.68
C GLY A 8 33.58 39.53 -31.58
N ALA A 9 34.32 40.62 -31.35
CA ALA A 9 34.08 41.64 -30.32
C ALA A 9 33.32 42.86 -30.91
N THR A 10 32.89 43.95 -30.21
CA THR A 10 33.20 44.51 -28.87
C THR A 10 32.13 45.58 -28.47
N GLY A 11 32.00 45.92 -27.17
CA GLY A 11 31.30 47.11 -26.62
C GLY A 11 29.85 46.84 -26.12
N GLY A 12 29.36 47.26 -24.94
CA GLY A 12 29.88 48.12 -23.86
C GLY A 12 29.08 49.44 -23.74
N ALA A 13 28.51 49.87 -22.62
CA ALA A 13 28.45 49.40 -21.22
C ALA A 13 27.02 49.68 -20.63
N ALA A 14 26.65 49.69 -19.33
CA ALA A 14 27.34 49.63 -18.04
C ALA A 14 26.43 49.02 -16.94
N SER A 15 27.01 48.52 -15.83
CA SER A 15 26.29 48.11 -14.62
C SER A 15 27.09 48.43 -13.34
N SER A 16 26.42 48.49 -12.19
CA SER A 16 26.91 49.13 -10.95
C SER A 16 28.03 48.36 -10.21
N SER A 17 28.96 49.12 -9.62
CA SER A 17 30.32 48.66 -9.28
C SER A 17 30.56 48.19 -7.83
N LEU A 18 29.54 47.72 -7.10
CA LEU A 18 29.70 47.39 -5.66
C LEU A 18 29.96 45.90 -5.34
N VAL A 19 29.71 44.98 -6.27
CA VAL A 19 29.84 43.52 -6.01
C VAL A 19 31.20 42.93 -6.47
N SER A 20 31.91 43.62 -7.35
CA SER A 20 33.12 43.09 -8.03
C SER A 20 34.41 43.11 -7.20
N ASN A 21 34.40 43.67 -5.99
CA ASN A 21 35.61 43.81 -5.16
C ASN A 21 35.70 42.85 -3.97
N LEU A 22 34.62 42.16 -3.57
CA LEU A 22 34.71 41.09 -2.56
C LEU A 22 35.12 39.74 -3.15
N ALA A 23 34.73 39.44 -4.40
CA ALA A 23 34.96 38.15 -5.03
C ALA A 23 36.43 37.87 -5.46
N ARG A 24 37.30 38.90 -5.50
CA ARG A 24 38.69 38.78 -5.98
C ARG A 24 39.73 38.47 -4.90
N GLY A 25 39.33 38.44 -3.62
CA GLY A 25 40.23 38.12 -2.49
C GLY A 25 40.38 36.63 -2.17
N LEU A 26 39.42 35.78 -2.55
CA LEU A 26 39.33 34.39 -2.06
C LEU A 26 39.65 33.30 -3.10
N SER A 27 39.97 33.66 -4.35
CA SER A 27 40.21 32.70 -5.45
C SER A 27 41.68 32.35 -5.71
N ARG A 28 42.59 32.66 -4.77
CA ARG A 28 44.03 32.33 -4.86
C ARG A 28 44.58 31.56 -3.64
N ALA A 29 43.96 30.43 -3.33
CA ALA A 29 44.64 29.32 -2.66
C ALA A 29 43.95 27.99 -3.02
N VAL A 30 44.76 26.96 -3.32
CA VAL A 30 44.41 25.58 -3.75
C VAL A 30 44.23 25.36 -5.26
N PRO A 31 45.20 24.71 -5.95
CA PRO A 31 45.03 24.28 -7.33
C PRO A 31 44.25 22.95 -7.41
N THR A 32 43.18 22.91 -8.20
CA THR A 32 42.44 21.67 -8.50
C THR A 32 43.22 20.78 -9.46
N MET A 33 43.42 19.51 -9.09
CA MET A 33 44.22 18.55 -9.85
C MET A 33 43.37 17.81 -10.90
N ASP A 34 43.80 17.84 -12.17
CA ASP A 34 43.12 17.14 -13.27
C ASP A 34 43.25 15.61 -13.19
N ARG A 35 42.22 14.90 -13.68
CA ARG A 35 42.11 13.45 -13.78
C ARG A 35 43.29 12.79 -14.50
N ARG A 36 43.89 13.45 -15.49
CA ARG A 36 45.07 12.93 -16.22
C ARG A 36 46.38 13.09 -15.42
N ALA A 37 46.46 14.10 -14.55
CA ALA A 37 47.57 14.28 -13.61
C ALA A 37 47.49 13.31 -12.42
N PHE A 38 46.27 13.02 -11.93
CA PHE A 38 46.03 11.98 -10.91
C PHE A 38 46.53 10.62 -11.39
N LEU A 39 46.06 10.14 -12.54
CA LEU A 39 46.43 8.82 -13.10
C LEU A 39 47.94 8.68 -13.36
N ARG A 40 48.62 9.74 -13.78
CA ARG A 40 50.10 9.72 -13.95
C ARG A 40 50.85 9.61 -12.63
N ARG A 41 50.36 10.23 -11.55
CA ARG A 41 50.98 10.10 -10.21
C ARG A 41 50.71 8.73 -9.58
N SER A 42 49.53 8.15 -9.80
CA SER A 42 49.21 6.79 -9.35
C SER A 42 50.06 5.70 -10.01
N GLY A 43 50.59 5.93 -11.21
CA GLY A 43 51.34 4.94 -11.99
C GLY A 43 52.87 4.93 -11.80
N LEU A 44 53.45 5.86 -11.04
CA LEU A 44 54.92 6.03 -10.94
C LEU A 44 55.46 5.93 -9.49
N GLY A 45 54.69 5.37 -8.56
CA GLY A 45 55.10 5.12 -7.18
C GLY A 45 55.19 3.63 -6.86
N VAL A 46 56.32 2.98 -7.19
CA VAL A 46 56.58 1.59 -6.80
C VAL A 46 56.88 1.51 -5.30
N GLY A 47 56.17 0.65 -4.57
CA GLY A 47 56.46 0.36 -3.16
C GLY A 47 55.31 -0.37 -2.46
N ALA A 48 55.43 -1.69 -2.27
CA ALA A 48 54.36 -2.60 -1.85
C ALA A 48 53.85 -2.45 -0.39
N GLY A 49 54.06 -1.31 0.26
CA GLY A 49 53.75 -1.09 1.69
C GLY A 49 52.46 -0.29 1.99
N LEU A 50 51.91 0.47 1.03
CA LEU A 50 50.84 1.44 1.31
C LEU A 50 49.43 1.02 0.83
N ALA A 51 49.31 0.04 -0.05
CA ALA A 51 48.01 -0.41 -0.56
C ALA A 51 47.11 -1.05 0.53
N ALA A 52 47.69 -1.55 1.62
CA ALA A 52 46.96 -2.14 2.73
C ALA A 52 46.29 -1.11 3.65
N SER A 53 46.72 0.16 3.66
CA SER A 53 46.19 1.16 4.60
C SER A 53 44.99 1.95 4.08
N GLN A 54 44.90 2.18 2.76
CA GLN A 54 43.84 2.98 2.14
C GLN A 54 42.60 2.19 1.68
N LEU A 55 42.57 0.87 1.89
CA LEU A 55 41.33 0.07 1.80
C LEU A 55 40.53 0.07 3.12
N THR A 56 40.89 0.91 4.09
CA THR A 56 40.06 1.13 5.28
C THR A 56 38.82 1.96 4.93
N LEU A 57 37.71 1.24 4.75
CA LEU A 57 36.34 1.54 5.18
C LEU A 57 36.00 3.04 5.36
N VAL A 58 34.98 3.50 4.62
CA VAL A 58 34.32 4.80 4.82
C VAL A 58 34.01 5.01 6.31
N LYS A 59 34.81 5.86 6.98
CA LYS A 59 34.62 6.17 8.40
C LYS A 59 33.57 7.26 8.56
N LYS A 60 32.71 7.07 9.56
CA LYS A 60 31.74 8.06 10.04
C LYS A 60 32.49 9.35 10.38
N ALA A 61 32.12 10.47 9.77
CA ALA A 61 32.72 11.76 10.07
C ALA A 61 32.43 12.13 11.54
N GLN A 62 33.47 12.23 12.37
CA GLN A 62 33.36 12.81 13.70
C GLN A 62 33.39 14.33 13.57
N ALA A 63 32.28 14.99 13.87
CA ALA A 63 32.27 16.43 14.05
C ALA A 63 33.16 16.80 15.25
N ALA A 64 33.92 17.90 15.14
CA ALA A 64 34.69 18.42 16.26
C ALA A 64 33.74 18.79 17.40
N GLY A 65 33.93 18.20 18.58
CA GLY A 65 33.05 18.40 19.73
C GLY A 65 33.14 19.83 20.25
N GLY A 66 32.01 20.56 20.20
CA GLY A 66 31.84 21.78 20.97
C GLY A 66 31.86 21.50 22.47
N ALA A 67 32.30 22.47 23.27
CA ALA A 67 32.50 22.32 24.72
C ALA A 67 31.25 21.73 25.42
N ALA A 68 31.47 20.73 26.26
CA ALA A 68 30.39 20.02 26.93
C ALA A 68 29.72 20.92 28.00
N ALA A 69 28.40 21.07 27.90
CA ALA A 69 27.59 21.60 28.99
C ALA A 69 27.55 20.57 30.13
N SER A 70 27.70 21.04 31.38
CA SER A 70 27.83 20.20 32.57
C SER A 70 26.53 19.49 32.96
N GLY A 71 26.40 18.23 32.57
CA GLY A 71 25.37 17.30 32.99
C GLY A 71 25.56 15.94 32.30
N GLU A 72 25.17 14.85 32.95
CA GLU A 72 25.21 13.52 32.32
C GLU A 72 24.17 13.45 31.18
N ARG A 73 24.63 13.60 29.95
CA ARG A 73 23.77 13.50 28.75
C ARG A 73 23.41 12.05 28.50
N LYS A 74 22.17 11.65 28.83
CA LYS A 74 21.66 10.32 28.50
C LYS A 74 21.32 10.28 27.01
N VAL A 75 22.28 9.83 26.19
CA VAL A 75 22.10 9.62 24.75
C VAL A 75 21.81 8.15 24.47
N GLU A 76 20.64 7.88 23.90
CA GLU A 76 20.21 6.56 23.44
C GLU A 76 20.09 6.54 21.92
N VAL A 77 20.27 5.37 21.31
CA VAL A 77 19.91 5.12 19.91
C VAL A 77 18.75 4.14 19.89
N LYS A 78 17.63 4.56 19.31
CA LYS A 78 16.42 3.74 19.10
C LYS A 78 16.31 3.40 17.63
N ARG A 79 16.24 2.11 17.31
CA ARG A 79 16.04 1.63 15.94
C ARG A 79 14.55 1.50 15.63
N THR A 80 14.11 2.23 14.63
CA THR A 80 12.72 2.24 14.17
C THR A 80 12.65 2.12 12.65
N VAL A 81 11.43 2.12 12.10
CA VAL A 81 11.17 1.93 10.67
C VAL A 81 10.32 3.09 10.15
N CYS A 82 10.75 3.69 9.04
CA CYS A 82 10.10 4.81 8.37
C CYS A 82 8.57 4.66 8.26
N GLY A 83 7.82 5.68 8.69
CA GLY A 83 6.35 5.69 8.77
C GLY A 83 5.60 6.00 7.48
N HIS A 84 6.27 6.12 6.33
CA HIS A 84 5.67 6.67 5.11
C HIS A 84 5.19 5.60 4.11
N CYS A 85 6.10 4.89 3.46
CA CYS A 85 5.79 3.96 2.37
C CYS A 85 6.27 2.54 2.67
N SER A 86 5.64 1.57 2.01
CA SER A 86 5.82 0.12 2.24
C SER A 86 7.21 -0.47 1.99
N VAL A 87 8.24 0.33 1.67
CA VAL A 87 9.61 -0.16 1.50
C VAL A 87 10.17 -0.69 2.83
N GLY A 88 9.82 -0.05 3.96
CA GLY A 88 10.27 -0.49 5.29
C GLY A 88 11.74 -0.14 5.56
N CYS A 89 12.13 1.12 5.31
CA CYS A 89 13.49 1.61 5.57
C CYS A 89 13.75 1.77 7.07
N ALA A 90 14.85 1.22 7.59
CA ALA A 90 15.23 1.35 8.99
C ALA A 90 16.02 2.65 9.27
N ILE A 91 15.80 3.19 10.47
CA ILE A 91 16.30 4.48 10.96
C ILE A 91 16.86 4.28 12.38
N ASP A 92 18.07 4.77 12.61
CA ASP A 92 18.64 4.94 13.96
C ASP A 92 18.33 6.36 14.44
N ALA A 93 17.35 6.47 15.34
CA ALA A 93 16.97 7.72 15.99
C ALA A 93 17.85 7.95 17.23
N VAL A 94 18.52 9.10 17.29
CA VAL A 94 19.35 9.52 18.42
C VAL A 94 18.50 10.38 19.35
N VAL A 95 18.35 9.92 20.57
CA VAL A 95 17.48 10.50 21.60
C VAL A 95 18.35 10.98 22.76
N GLU A 96 18.29 12.26 23.08
CA GLU A 96 19.01 12.85 24.21
C GLU A 96 17.99 13.35 25.25
N ASN A 97 18.05 12.81 26.47
CA ASN A 97 17.14 13.16 27.57
C ASN A 97 15.64 13.09 27.18
N GLY A 98 15.26 12.10 26.37
CA GLY A 98 13.89 11.89 25.87
C GLY A 98 13.51 12.70 24.62
N VAL A 99 14.40 13.55 24.09
CA VAL A 99 14.16 14.36 22.89
C VAL A 99 14.86 13.75 21.68
N TRP A 100 14.15 13.59 20.56
CA TRP A 100 14.75 13.13 19.30
C TRP A 100 15.60 14.25 18.67
N VAL A 101 16.92 14.18 18.84
CA VAL A 101 17.87 15.23 18.43
C VAL A 101 18.49 15.01 17.04
N ARG A 102 18.63 13.76 16.59
CA ARG A 102 19.18 13.43 15.25
C ARG A 102 18.63 12.09 14.75
N GLN A 103 18.64 11.85 13.45
CA GLN A 103 18.41 10.52 12.87
C GLN A 103 19.52 10.17 11.88
N GLU A 104 19.76 8.88 11.67
CA GLU A 104 20.63 8.36 10.61
C GLU A 104 19.94 7.18 9.90
N PRO A 105 20.14 7.00 8.58
CA PRO A 105 19.75 5.76 7.91
C PRO A 105 20.61 4.59 8.41
N VAL A 106 19.99 3.43 8.63
CA VAL A 106 20.75 2.22 9.02
C VAL A 106 21.50 1.69 7.80
N PHE A 107 22.84 1.81 7.83
CA PHE A 107 23.74 1.30 6.78
C PHE A 107 23.67 -0.23 6.65
N ASP A 108 23.59 -0.92 7.78
CA ASP A 108 23.52 -2.38 7.87
C ASP A 108 22.16 -2.96 7.43
N SER A 109 21.17 -2.12 7.12
CA SER A 109 19.84 -2.58 6.71
C SER A 109 19.90 -3.18 5.31
N PRO A 110 19.51 -4.46 5.12
CA PRO A 110 19.50 -5.05 3.78
C PRO A 110 18.42 -4.42 2.88
N ILE A 111 17.47 -3.68 3.45
CA ILE A 111 16.40 -3.00 2.69
C ILE A 111 16.88 -1.65 2.12
N ASN A 112 17.41 -0.77 2.97
CA ASN A 112 17.74 0.60 2.57
C ASN A 112 19.23 0.92 2.46
N MET A 113 20.15 0.04 2.89
CA MET A 113 21.60 0.16 2.64
C MET A 113 22.19 1.55 2.95
N GLY A 114 21.75 2.19 4.04
CA GLY A 114 22.18 3.55 4.41
C GLY A 114 21.54 4.70 3.63
N ALA A 115 20.48 4.45 2.86
CA ALA A 115 19.76 5.46 2.10
C ALA A 115 18.43 5.91 2.74
N HIS A 116 18.02 7.13 2.36
CA HIS A 116 16.70 7.71 2.58
C HIS A 116 16.19 8.39 1.32
N CYS A 117 14.86 8.47 1.17
CA CYS A 117 14.23 9.48 0.32
C CYS A 117 13.98 10.76 1.14
N SER A 118 13.59 11.86 0.48
CA SER A 118 13.26 13.14 1.15
C SER A 118 12.35 12.95 2.37
N LYS A 119 11.25 12.21 2.21
CA LYS A 119 10.33 11.87 3.30
C LYS A 119 11.02 11.17 4.46
N GLY A 120 11.76 10.10 4.17
CA GLY A 120 12.49 9.32 5.18
C GLY A 120 13.55 10.13 5.94
N ALA A 121 14.20 11.09 5.27
CA ALA A 121 15.16 11.99 5.88
C ALA A 121 14.51 13.05 6.80
N ALA A 122 13.21 13.32 6.62
CA ALA A 122 12.47 14.35 7.34
C ALA A 122 11.61 13.80 8.50
N VAL A 123 11.61 12.49 8.79
CA VAL A 123 10.68 11.90 9.78
C VAL A 123 10.88 12.44 11.20
N ARG A 124 12.07 12.90 11.58
CA ARG A 124 12.35 13.49 12.90
C ARG A 124 11.39 14.60 13.29
N GLU A 125 10.82 15.32 12.31
CA GLU A 125 9.82 16.39 12.52
C GLU A 125 8.61 15.91 13.34
N HIS A 126 8.27 14.61 13.33
CA HIS A 126 7.20 14.06 14.18
C HIS A 126 7.44 14.27 15.68
N GLY A 127 8.70 14.36 16.11
CA GLY A 127 9.11 14.51 17.50
C GLY A 127 9.22 15.95 18.02
N HIS A 128 8.98 16.96 17.18
CA HIS A 128 9.04 18.38 17.60
C HIS A 128 8.17 19.35 16.81
N GLY A 129 7.61 18.95 15.65
CA GLY A 129 6.79 19.81 14.80
C GLY A 129 5.43 20.18 15.41
N GLU A 130 5.05 21.45 15.27
CA GLU A 130 3.92 22.02 16.03
C GLU A 130 2.54 21.84 15.42
N TYR A 131 2.47 21.42 14.15
CA TYR A 131 1.25 21.31 13.31
C TYR A 131 0.36 20.09 13.62
N ARG A 132 0.55 19.45 14.77
CA ARG A 132 -0.18 18.26 15.21
C ARG A 132 -1.39 18.61 16.09
N LEU A 133 -2.33 17.67 16.20
CA LEU A 133 -3.41 17.78 17.17
C LEU A 133 -2.85 17.52 18.58
N LYS A 134 -3.04 18.49 19.50
CA LYS A 134 -2.37 18.50 20.82
C LYS A 134 -3.24 17.98 21.96
N TYR A 135 -4.57 18.05 21.81
CA TYR A 135 -5.58 17.72 22.83
C TYR A 135 -6.92 17.38 22.16
N PRO A 136 -7.83 16.65 22.84
CA PRO A 136 -9.17 16.37 22.31
C PRO A 136 -9.95 17.67 22.02
N MET A 137 -10.71 17.67 20.92
CA MET A 137 -11.52 18.81 20.50
C MET A 137 -12.92 18.39 20.07
N LYS A 138 -13.89 19.30 20.26
CA LYS A 138 -15.27 19.21 19.76
C LYS A 138 -15.57 20.38 18.84
N LEU A 139 -16.32 20.15 17.77
CA LEU A 139 -16.85 21.23 16.93
C LEU A 139 -18.10 21.83 17.57
N VAL A 140 -18.07 23.13 17.87
CA VAL A 140 -19.17 23.92 18.42
C VAL A 140 -19.28 25.19 17.58
N ASP A 141 -20.46 25.49 17.04
CA ASP A 141 -20.75 26.68 16.22
C ASP A 141 -19.74 26.95 15.08
N GLY A 142 -19.26 25.86 14.45
CA GLY A 142 -18.29 25.91 13.35
C GLY A 142 -16.83 26.12 13.78
N LYS A 143 -16.52 26.11 15.08
CA LYS A 143 -15.17 26.23 15.62
C LYS A 143 -14.81 25.05 16.53
N TYR A 144 -13.54 24.64 16.49
CA TYR A 144 -13.06 23.57 17.36
C TYR A 144 -12.69 24.13 18.73
N GLN A 145 -13.27 23.56 19.78
CA GLN A 145 -13.01 23.90 21.18
C GLN A 145 -12.33 22.70 21.87
N ARG A 146 -11.35 22.97 22.74
CA ARG A 146 -10.70 21.95 23.57
C ARG A 146 -11.72 21.34 24.54
N ILE A 147 -11.68 20.02 24.68
CA ILE A 147 -12.39 19.26 25.71
C ILE A 147 -11.43 18.29 26.40
N SER A 148 -11.83 17.72 27.54
CA SER A 148 -11.04 16.67 28.19
C SER A 148 -11.22 15.32 27.49
N TRP A 149 -10.26 14.41 27.69
CA TRP A 149 -10.38 13.02 27.23
C TRP A 149 -11.60 12.31 27.80
N ASP A 150 -11.92 12.52 29.08
CA ASP A 150 -13.05 11.86 29.74
C ASP A 150 -14.38 12.37 29.18
N GLN A 151 -14.50 13.69 28.95
CA GLN A 151 -15.65 14.27 28.26
C GLN A 151 -15.79 13.70 26.85
N ALA A 152 -14.69 13.63 26.08
CA ALA A 152 -14.70 13.10 24.72
C ALA A 152 -15.18 11.64 24.68
N LEU A 153 -14.59 10.79 25.52
CA LEU A 153 -14.94 9.36 25.58
C LEU A 153 -16.38 9.15 26.08
N ASP A 154 -16.86 9.92 27.06
CA ASP A 154 -18.24 9.85 27.56
C ASP A 154 -19.27 10.31 26.52
N GLU A 155 -19.05 11.45 25.87
CA GLU A 155 -19.98 11.97 24.86
C GLU A 155 -20.02 11.08 23.60
N ILE A 156 -18.86 10.57 23.15
CA ILE A 156 -18.77 9.64 22.02
C ILE A 156 -19.46 8.32 22.35
N SER A 157 -19.12 7.67 23.47
CA SER A 157 -19.69 6.37 23.84
C SER A 157 -21.21 6.43 24.06
N LYS A 158 -21.72 7.47 24.72
CA LYS A 158 -23.17 7.71 24.88
C LYS A 158 -23.86 7.85 23.52
N LYS A 159 -23.31 8.65 22.60
CA LYS A 159 -23.88 8.81 21.24
C LYS A 159 -23.80 7.50 20.44
N MET A 160 -22.73 6.71 20.56
CA MET A 160 -22.62 5.40 19.92
C MET A 160 -23.68 4.42 20.41
N LEU A 161 -23.89 4.33 21.74
CA LEU A 161 -24.90 3.45 22.33
C LEU A 161 -26.32 3.85 21.91
N ALA A 162 -26.64 5.15 21.93
CA ALA A 162 -27.92 5.65 21.45
C ALA A 162 -28.15 5.38 19.95
N LEU A 163 -27.11 5.52 19.10
CA LEU A 163 -27.20 5.16 17.68
C LEU A 163 -27.44 3.66 17.48
N ARG A 164 -26.78 2.81 18.27
CA ARG A 164 -26.96 1.35 18.26
C ARG A 164 -28.36 0.94 18.68
N GLU A 165 -28.92 1.56 19.71
CA GLU A 165 -30.28 1.31 20.17
C GLU A 165 -31.31 1.68 19.10
N ALA A 166 -31.19 2.87 18.51
CA ALA A 166 -32.15 3.37 17.53
C ALA A 166 -32.01 2.79 16.11
N ASN A 167 -30.81 2.34 15.70
CA ASN A 167 -30.53 1.95 14.31
C ASN A 167 -29.80 0.59 14.17
N GLY A 168 -29.41 -0.06 15.26
CA GLY A 168 -28.56 -1.25 15.23
C GLY A 168 -27.05 -0.94 15.06
N PRO A 169 -26.17 -1.93 15.27
CA PRO A 169 -24.71 -1.73 15.32
C PRO A 169 -24.08 -1.38 13.96
N ASP A 170 -24.68 -1.80 12.84
CA ASP A 170 -24.24 -1.50 11.48
C ASP A 170 -24.45 -0.04 11.06
N SER A 171 -25.14 0.77 11.87
CA SER A 171 -25.29 2.22 11.64
C SER A 171 -24.01 3.03 11.84
N ILE A 172 -22.93 2.42 12.35
CA ILE A 172 -21.62 3.05 12.52
C ILE A 172 -20.59 2.36 11.63
N PHE A 173 -19.85 3.15 10.86
CA PHE A 173 -18.72 2.69 10.05
C PHE A 173 -17.38 3.05 10.71
N PHE A 174 -16.45 2.10 10.72
CA PHE A 174 -15.12 2.24 11.31
C PHE A 174 -14.02 2.18 10.25
N VAL A 175 -13.51 3.34 9.83
CA VAL A 175 -12.32 3.40 8.95
C VAL A 175 -11.08 3.19 9.81
N GLY A 176 -10.34 2.11 9.54
CA GLY A 176 -9.06 1.80 10.18
C GLY A 176 -7.85 2.36 9.42
N SER A 177 -6.66 2.25 10.02
CA SER A 177 -5.42 2.80 9.45
C SER A 177 -4.44 1.74 8.95
N SER A 178 -3.77 2.06 7.85
CA SER A 178 -2.57 1.35 7.34
C SER A 178 -1.27 1.91 7.90
N LYS A 179 -1.35 2.92 8.78
CA LYS A 179 -0.24 3.41 9.62
C LYS A 179 -0.19 2.69 10.96
N HIS A 180 -1.31 2.11 11.42
CA HIS A 180 -1.36 1.29 12.63
C HIS A 180 -0.30 0.19 12.58
N SER A 181 0.33 -0.11 13.72
CA SER A 181 1.11 -1.34 13.87
C SER A 181 0.21 -2.56 13.67
N ASN A 182 0.79 -3.73 13.43
CA ASN A 182 0.01 -4.97 13.27
C ASN A 182 -0.82 -5.29 14.51
N GLU A 183 -0.30 -4.97 15.69
CA GLU A 183 -0.97 -5.13 16.98
C GLU A 183 -2.17 -4.17 17.10
N GLN A 184 -1.99 -2.91 16.71
CA GLN A 184 -3.05 -1.90 16.71
C GLN A 184 -4.16 -2.23 15.69
N ALA A 185 -3.80 -2.63 14.46
CA ALA A 185 -4.75 -3.06 13.44
C ALA A 185 -5.54 -4.31 13.87
N TYR A 186 -4.91 -5.21 14.64
CA TYR A 186 -5.54 -6.42 15.15
C TYR A 186 -6.54 -6.08 16.25
N MET A 187 -6.11 -5.25 17.20
CA MET A 187 -6.98 -4.74 18.26
C MET A 187 -8.17 -3.97 17.68
N PHE A 188 -7.98 -3.20 16.60
CA PHE A 188 -9.05 -2.50 15.89
C PHE A 188 -10.08 -3.49 15.32
N ARG A 189 -9.66 -4.53 14.59
CA ARG A 189 -10.60 -5.56 14.09
C ARG A 189 -11.30 -6.29 15.24
N LYS A 190 -10.59 -6.66 16.30
CA LYS A 190 -11.16 -7.31 17.50
C LYS A 190 -12.21 -6.42 18.16
N MET A 191 -11.91 -5.13 18.36
CA MET A 191 -12.83 -4.12 18.91
C MET A 191 -14.09 -3.95 18.06
N VAL A 192 -13.97 -3.82 16.72
CA VAL A 192 -15.14 -3.68 15.83
C VAL A 192 -15.98 -4.97 15.79
N SER A 193 -15.32 -6.13 15.88
CA SER A 193 -16.01 -7.43 15.99
C SER A 193 -16.83 -7.52 17.28
N MET A 194 -16.29 -7.01 18.39
CA MET A 194 -16.99 -6.92 19.69
C MET A 194 -17.98 -5.76 19.75
N TRP A 195 -17.87 -4.73 18.90
CA TRP A 195 -18.97 -3.79 18.68
C TRP A 195 -20.17 -4.51 18.04
N GLY A 196 -19.94 -5.36 17.05
CA GLY A 196 -20.98 -6.16 16.40
C GLY A 196 -21.32 -5.71 14.98
N THR A 197 -20.33 -5.27 14.20
CA THR A 197 -20.49 -4.96 12.77
C THR A 197 -19.32 -5.49 11.94
N ASN A 198 -19.55 -5.64 10.64
CA ASN A 198 -18.49 -5.80 9.63
C ASN A 198 -18.28 -4.51 8.81
N ASN A 199 -18.94 -3.39 9.15
CA ASN A 199 -18.70 -2.07 8.56
C ASN A 199 -17.37 -1.47 9.04
N CYS A 200 -16.27 -2.13 8.70
CA CYS A 200 -14.91 -1.62 8.82
C CYS A 200 -14.11 -1.92 7.57
N ASP A 201 -13.21 -1.01 7.21
CA ASP A 201 -12.33 -1.12 6.05
C ASP A 201 -11.16 -0.11 6.22
N HIS A 202 -10.09 -0.26 5.44
CA HIS A 202 -8.91 0.60 5.52
C HIS A 202 -8.37 0.96 4.13
N GLN A 203 -7.22 1.67 4.07
CA GLN A 203 -6.66 2.18 2.81
C GLN A 203 -6.35 1.09 1.76
N ALA A 204 -6.29 -0.19 2.13
CA ALA A 204 -6.17 -1.26 1.14
C ALA A 204 -7.33 -1.23 0.13
N ARG A 205 -8.55 -0.89 0.56
CA ARG A 205 -9.73 -0.72 -0.32
C ARG A 205 -9.50 0.24 -1.47
N ILE A 206 -8.79 1.33 -1.18
CA ILE A 206 -8.49 2.42 -2.12
C ILE A 206 -7.05 2.34 -2.65
N CYS A 207 -6.32 1.26 -2.41
CA CYS A 207 -4.93 1.07 -2.87
C CYS A 207 -4.66 -0.28 -3.55
N HIS A 208 -4.96 -1.42 -2.92
CA HIS A 208 -4.60 -2.76 -3.42
C HIS A 208 -5.67 -3.86 -3.28
N SER A 209 -6.92 -3.57 -2.90
CA SER A 209 -7.99 -4.59 -2.82
C SER A 209 -8.16 -5.38 -4.13
N THR A 210 -8.08 -4.72 -5.28
CA THR A 210 -8.08 -5.37 -6.60
C THR A 210 -6.89 -6.30 -6.83
N THR A 211 -5.71 -5.93 -6.35
CA THR A 211 -4.55 -6.84 -6.30
C THR A 211 -4.88 -8.05 -5.43
N VAL A 212 -5.36 -7.84 -4.19
CA VAL A 212 -5.65 -8.93 -3.26
C VAL A 212 -6.66 -9.91 -3.87
N ALA A 213 -7.74 -9.40 -4.46
CA ALA A 213 -8.74 -10.21 -5.15
C ALA A 213 -8.15 -10.93 -6.37
N GLY A 214 -7.55 -10.21 -7.32
CA GLY A 214 -7.05 -10.78 -8.58
C GLY A 214 -5.95 -11.81 -8.37
N VAL A 215 -4.90 -11.43 -7.63
CA VAL A 215 -3.70 -12.25 -7.39
C VAL A 215 -4.02 -13.47 -6.52
N ALA A 216 -4.81 -13.30 -5.45
CA ALA A 216 -5.19 -14.44 -4.62
C ALA A 216 -6.12 -15.42 -5.34
N ASN A 217 -6.93 -14.97 -6.30
CA ASN A 217 -7.74 -15.85 -7.12
C ASN A 217 -6.94 -16.57 -8.22
N THR A 218 -5.78 -16.03 -8.63
CA THR A 218 -4.85 -16.74 -9.51
C THR A 218 -4.06 -17.81 -8.76
N TRP A 219 -3.27 -17.48 -7.71
CA TRP A 219 -2.35 -18.45 -7.09
C TRP A 219 -2.46 -18.60 -5.56
N GLY A 220 -3.48 -17.99 -4.95
CA GLY A 220 -3.94 -18.32 -3.58
C GLY A 220 -3.66 -17.27 -2.51
N TYR A 221 -2.63 -16.44 -2.66
CA TYR A 221 -2.35 -15.27 -1.81
C TYR A 221 -2.31 -13.96 -2.62
N GLY A 222 -2.78 -12.87 -2.01
CA GLY A 222 -2.88 -11.56 -2.66
C GLY A 222 -1.61 -10.70 -2.59
N ALA A 223 -0.49 -11.29 -2.17
CA ALA A 223 0.74 -10.58 -1.81
C ALA A 223 1.75 -10.48 -2.96
N MET A 224 2.75 -9.61 -2.77
CA MET A 224 3.97 -9.56 -3.57
C MET A 224 4.69 -10.91 -3.49
N THR A 225 5.06 -11.52 -4.63
CA THR A 225 5.58 -12.90 -4.63
C THR A 225 7.03 -12.99 -4.20
N ASN A 226 7.85 -11.98 -4.49
CA ASN A 226 9.29 -11.99 -4.20
C ASN A 226 9.63 -10.83 -3.24
N SER A 227 10.86 -10.33 -3.27
CA SER A 227 11.32 -9.19 -2.48
C SER A 227 12.01 -8.13 -3.35
N TYR A 228 12.20 -6.92 -2.81
CA TYR A 228 13.01 -5.88 -3.47
C TYR A 228 14.43 -6.38 -3.79
N ASN A 229 15.01 -7.09 -2.83
CA ASN A 229 16.36 -7.66 -2.86
C ASN A 229 16.51 -8.72 -3.96
N ASP A 230 15.51 -9.59 -4.10
CA ASP A 230 15.47 -10.64 -5.13
C ASP A 230 15.50 -10.06 -6.56
N MET A 231 15.03 -8.82 -6.76
CA MET A 231 15.10 -8.14 -8.06
C MET A 231 16.54 -7.95 -8.57
N HIS A 232 17.56 -8.02 -7.72
CA HIS A 232 18.97 -7.99 -8.13
C HIS A 232 19.34 -9.15 -9.09
N HIS A 233 18.53 -10.21 -9.11
CA HIS A 233 18.68 -11.38 -9.98
C HIS A 233 17.87 -11.29 -11.29
N SER A 234 16.95 -10.33 -11.43
CA SER A 234 16.12 -10.16 -12.62
C SER A 234 16.94 -9.88 -13.88
N LYS A 235 16.49 -10.41 -15.01
CA LYS A 235 17.08 -10.16 -16.34
C LYS A 235 16.26 -9.19 -17.20
N ALA A 236 14.95 -9.11 -16.96
CA ALA A 236 14.15 -7.95 -17.34
C ALA A 236 13.16 -7.56 -16.24
N ALA A 237 12.78 -6.29 -16.18
CA ALA A 237 11.82 -5.73 -15.24
C ALA A 237 10.81 -4.82 -15.96
N LEU A 238 9.54 -5.22 -15.98
CA LEU A 238 8.43 -4.45 -16.53
C LEU A 238 7.73 -3.66 -15.44
N TYR A 239 7.82 -2.34 -15.45
CA TYR A 239 7.05 -1.44 -14.61
C TYR A 239 5.80 -1.00 -15.38
N ILE A 240 4.62 -1.44 -14.97
CA ILE A 240 3.34 -1.01 -15.55
C ILE A 240 2.40 -0.57 -14.44
N GLY A 241 1.85 0.64 -14.55
CA GLY A 241 1.08 1.26 -13.47
C GLY A 241 1.88 1.45 -12.17
N SER A 242 3.20 1.62 -12.26
CA SER A 242 4.11 1.88 -11.13
C SER A 242 5.14 2.96 -11.47
N ASN A 243 5.23 3.98 -10.61
CA ASN A 243 6.24 5.03 -10.67
C ASN A 243 7.11 4.99 -9.41
N ALA A 244 7.92 3.94 -9.29
CA ALA A 244 8.71 3.65 -8.08
C ALA A 244 9.72 4.75 -7.73
N ALA A 245 10.25 5.51 -8.69
CA ALA A 245 11.15 6.64 -8.41
C ALA A 245 10.50 7.77 -7.60
N GLU A 246 9.17 7.85 -7.54
CA GLU A 246 8.43 8.84 -6.75
C GLU A 246 7.66 8.18 -5.59
N ALA A 247 7.03 7.02 -5.84
CA ALA A 247 6.22 6.31 -4.85
C ALA A 247 7.05 5.46 -3.87
N HIS A 248 8.21 4.92 -4.31
CA HIS A 248 9.05 3.97 -3.56
C HIS A 248 10.55 4.24 -3.77
N PRO A 249 11.08 5.46 -3.58
CA PRO A 249 12.36 5.84 -4.19
C PRO A 249 13.55 4.99 -3.77
N VAL A 250 13.53 4.44 -2.55
CA VAL A 250 14.57 3.54 -2.04
C VAL A 250 14.51 2.15 -2.70
N SER A 251 13.36 1.67 -3.18
CA SER A 251 13.30 0.42 -3.94
C SER A 251 14.01 0.51 -5.30
N MET A 252 14.16 1.72 -5.84
CA MET A 252 14.95 1.95 -7.06
C MET A 252 16.43 1.59 -6.88
N LEU A 253 16.97 1.57 -5.64
CA LEU A 253 18.33 1.07 -5.41
C LEU A 253 18.48 -0.38 -5.86
N HIS A 254 17.47 -1.22 -5.63
CA HIS A 254 17.48 -2.62 -6.02
C HIS A 254 17.32 -2.78 -7.54
N LEU A 255 16.46 -1.98 -8.16
CA LEU A 255 16.33 -1.94 -9.63
C LEU A 255 17.63 -1.48 -10.31
N LEU A 256 18.28 -0.45 -9.78
CA LEU A 256 19.50 0.10 -10.38
C LEU A 256 20.66 -0.89 -10.28
N HIS A 257 20.85 -1.57 -9.15
CA HIS A 257 21.79 -2.69 -9.06
C HIS A 257 21.43 -3.84 -10.02
N ALA A 258 20.14 -4.17 -10.20
CA ALA A 258 19.73 -5.16 -11.19
C ALA A 258 20.12 -4.72 -12.63
N LYS A 259 19.91 -3.44 -12.95
CA LYS A 259 20.27 -2.86 -14.26
C LYS A 259 21.78 -2.83 -14.48
N GLU A 260 22.57 -2.54 -13.46
CA GLU A 260 24.04 -2.67 -13.49
C GLU A 260 24.49 -4.13 -13.73
N ASN A 261 23.74 -5.11 -13.21
CA ASN A 261 23.92 -6.54 -13.51
C ASN A 261 23.32 -6.98 -14.87
N GLY A 262 22.91 -6.04 -15.73
CA GLY A 262 22.42 -6.27 -17.09
C GLY A 262 20.90 -6.35 -17.27
N CYS A 263 20.10 -6.15 -16.22
CA CYS A 263 18.64 -6.20 -16.31
C CYS A 263 18.07 -5.14 -17.26
N LYS A 264 17.21 -5.56 -18.20
CA LYS A 264 16.48 -4.67 -19.12
C LYS A 264 15.25 -4.07 -18.43
N VAL A 265 15.17 -2.76 -18.36
CA VAL A 265 14.08 -2.05 -17.66
C VAL A 265 13.09 -1.49 -18.67
N ILE A 266 11.82 -1.88 -18.55
CA ILE A 266 10.71 -1.42 -19.38
C ILE A 266 9.76 -0.62 -18.47
N VAL A 267 9.33 0.57 -18.89
CA VAL A 267 8.34 1.38 -18.16
C VAL A 267 7.16 1.71 -19.07
N VAL A 268 5.96 1.38 -18.62
CA VAL A 268 4.70 1.53 -19.34
C VAL A 268 3.77 2.39 -18.49
N ASP A 269 3.64 3.66 -18.88
CA ASP A 269 2.96 4.70 -18.10
C ASP A 269 2.44 5.79 -19.07
N PRO A 270 1.22 6.33 -18.90
CA PRO A 270 0.71 7.43 -19.72
C PRO A 270 1.61 8.68 -19.70
N ARG A 271 2.54 8.78 -18.74
CA ARG A 271 3.51 9.86 -18.61
C ARG A 271 4.95 9.37 -18.73
N TYR A 272 5.82 10.23 -19.24
CA TYR A 272 7.26 10.07 -19.09
C TYR A 272 7.68 10.45 -17.65
N THR A 273 7.66 9.48 -16.74
CA THR A 273 7.91 9.67 -15.30
C THR A 273 9.40 9.68 -14.92
N ARG A 274 9.70 10.01 -13.65
CA ARG A 274 11.08 9.85 -13.11
C ARG A 274 11.56 8.38 -13.15
N THR A 275 10.64 7.42 -13.20
CA THR A 275 10.97 5.99 -13.42
C THR A 275 11.26 5.71 -14.89
N ALA A 276 10.47 6.27 -15.84
CA ALA A 276 10.74 6.16 -17.29
C ALA A 276 12.09 6.75 -17.68
N ALA A 277 12.56 7.80 -17.00
CA ALA A 277 13.91 8.33 -17.16
C ALA A 277 15.06 7.35 -16.81
N LYS A 278 14.74 6.13 -16.32
CA LYS A 278 15.69 5.03 -16.05
C LYS A 278 15.43 3.78 -16.89
N SER A 279 14.37 3.73 -17.70
CA SER A 279 14.08 2.58 -18.57
C SER A 279 14.98 2.52 -19.79
N ASP A 280 15.16 1.32 -20.34
CA ASP A 280 15.69 1.07 -21.69
C ASP A 280 14.58 1.18 -22.75
N ILE A 281 13.34 0.83 -22.39
CA ILE A 281 12.14 0.98 -23.22
C ILE A 281 11.08 1.73 -22.43
N TYR A 282 10.64 2.89 -22.94
CA TYR A 282 9.45 3.58 -22.45
C TYR A 282 8.28 3.37 -23.42
N VAL A 283 7.11 3.01 -22.90
CA VAL A 283 5.86 2.90 -23.65
C VAL A 283 4.83 3.85 -23.04
N ARG A 284 4.23 4.69 -23.88
CA ARG A 284 3.05 5.47 -23.51
C ARG A 284 1.80 4.72 -23.93
N LEU A 285 0.91 4.41 -23.00
CA LEU A 285 -0.43 3.88 -23.27
C LEU A 285 -1.51 4.89 -22.86
N ARG A 286 -2.72 4.75 -23.41
CA ARG A 286 -3.92 5.42 -22.91
C ARG A 286 -4.28 4.88 -21.51
N SER A 287 -4.62 5.77 -20.58
CA SER A 287 -5.00 5.36 -19.22
C SER A 287 -6.25 4.47 -19.26
N GLY A 288 -6.26 3.39 -18.47
CA GLY A 288 -7.34 2.40 -18.44
C GLY A 288 -7.21 1.25 -19.46
N THR A 289 -6.12 1.19 -20.24
CA THR A 289 -5.96 0.21 -21.34
C THR A 289 -4.83 -0.81 -21.12
N ASP A 290 -4.52 -1.10 -19.86
CA ASP A 290 -3.51 -2.08 -19.46
C ASP A 290 -3.78 -3.50 -20.02
N ILE A 291 -5.05 -3.94 -20.07
CA ILE A 291 -5.39 -5.29 -20.58
C ILE A 291 -5.05 -5.43 -22.07
N PRO A 292 -5.51 -4.54 -22.98
CA PRO A 292 -5.10 -4.56 -24.38
C PRO A 292 -3.57 -4.63 -24.56
N PHE A 293 -2.81 -3.80 -23.85
CA PHE A 293 -1.35 -3.81 -23.94
C PHE A 293 -0.74 -5.13 -23.44
N LEU A 294 -1.11 -5.59 -22.25
CA LEU A 294 -0.59 -6.84 -21.67
C LEU A 294 -0.96 -8.06 -22.50
N PHE A 295 -2.16 -8.09 -23.07
CA PHE A 295 -2.60 -9.17 -23.94
C PHE A 295 -1.98 -9.10 -25.34
N GLY A 296 -1.62 -7.91 -25.84
CA GLY A 296 -0.73 -7.77 -27.01
C GLY A 296 0.67 -8.34 -26.76
N VAL A 297 1.24 -8.11 -25.57
CA VAL A 297 2.53 -8.73 -25.16
C VAL A 297 2.40 -10.26 -25.12
N VAL A 298 1.32 -10.79 -24.54
CA VAL A 298 1.03 -12.24 -24.49
C VAL A 298 0.73 -12.82 -25.88
N TYR A 299 0.08 -12.08 -26.77
CA TYR A 299 -0.16 -12.46 -28.17
C TYR A 299 1.17 -12.73 -28.89
N HIS A 300 2.15 -11.85 -28.76
CA HIS A 300 3.47 -12.09 -29.36
C HIS A 300 4.22 -13.25 -28.70
N ILE A 301 4.09 -13.46 -27.39
CA ILE A 301 4.67 -14.63 -26.71
C ILE A 301 4.14 -15.93 -27.33
N PHE A 302 2.81 -16.07 -27.44
CA PHE A 302 2.18 -17.26 -28.03
C PHE A 302 2.42 -17.41 -29.54
N LYS A 303 2.39 -16.31 -30.31
CA LYS A 303 2.63 -16.30 -31.76
C LYS A 303 4.04 -16.75 -32.12
N ASN A 304 5.03 -16.50 -31.26
CA ASN A 304 6.43 -16.89 -31.47
C ASN A 304 6.83 -18.17 -30.70
N GLY A 305 5.93 -18.79 -29.93
CA GLY A 305 6.22 -19.99 -29.16
C GLY A 305 7.15 -19.77 -27.97
N TRP A 306 7.19 -18.55 -27.42
CA TRP A 306 8.06 -18.15 -26.31
C TRP A 306 7.51 -18.52 -24.92
N GLU A 307 6.31 -19.09 -24.85
CA GLU A 307 5.70 -19.52 -23.59
C GLU A 307 6.43 -20.71 -22.94
N ASP A 308 6.44 -20.75 -21.61
CA ASP A 308 6.99 -21.88 -20.87
C ASP A 308 5.99 -23.04 -20.81
N LYS A 309 6.02 -23.87 -21.85
CA LYS A 309 5.10 -25.00 -22.03
C LYS A 309 5.13 -26.00 -20.88
N LYS A 310 6.30 -26.26 -20.29
CA LYS A 310 6.43 -27.18 -19.14
C LYS A 310 5.80 -26.56 -17.90
N TYR A 311 6.16 -25.31 -17.58
CA TYR A 311 5.57 -24.60 -16.44
C TYR A 311 4.05 -24.50 -16.57
N ILE A 312 3.54 -24.16 -17.76
CA ILE A 312 2.09 -24.08 -18.02
C ILE A 312 1.43 -25.43 -17.77
N ASN A 313 1.94 -26.51 -18.36
CA ASN A 313 1.41 -27.86 -18.17
C ASN A 313 1.35 -28.26 -16.69
N ASP A 314 2.45 -28.07 -15.97
CA ASP A 314 2.63 -28.61 -14.63
C ASP A 314 1.91 -27.75 -13.58
N ARG A 315 1.91 -26.42 -13.75
CA ARG A 315 1.57 -25.44 -12.70
C ARG A 315 0.44 -24.49 -13.06
N VAL A 316 -0.18 -24.57 -14.25
CA VAL A 316 -1.24 -23.62 -14.67
C VAL A 316 -2.49 -24.31 -15.19
N TYR A 317 -3.65 -23.88 -14.70
CA TYR A 317 -4.97 -24.31 -15.17
C TYR A 317 -5.59 -23.25 -16.10
N GLY A 318 -6.10 -23.71 -17.25
CA GLY A 318 -6.92 -22.90 -18.16
C GLY A 318 -6.15 -21.98 -19.12
N MET A 319 -4.83 -22.14 -19.28
CA MET A 319 -4.03 -21.26 -20.15
C MET A 319 -4.43 -21.36 -21.63
N GLU A 320 -4.85 -22.53 -22.13
CA GLU A 320 -5.31 -22.67 -23.53
C GLU A 320 -6.58 -21.84 -23.83
N ALA A 321 -7.49 -21.69 -22.86
CA ALA A 321 -8.65 -20.80 -23.02
C ALA A 321 -8.23 -19.31 -23.07
N VAL A 322 -7.21 -18.92 -22.29
CA VAL A 322 -6.60 -17.59 -22.35
C VAL A 322 -5.89 -17.36 -23.68
N LYS A 323 -5.15 -18.37 -24.18
CA LYS A 323 -4.50 -18.33 -25.50
C LYS A 323 -5.52 -18.15 -26.62
N ALA A 324 -6.64 -18.85 -26.59
CA ALA A 324 -7.73 -18.66 -27.54
C ALA A 324 -8.31 -17.23 -27.49
N GLU A 325 -8.64 -16.71 -26.30
CA GLU A 325 -9.16 -15.34 -26.13
C GLU A 325 -8.16 -14.28 -26.63
N VAL A 326 -6.86 -14.43 -26.29
CA VAL A 326 -5.81 -13.49 -26.69
C VAL A 326 -5.58 -13.51 -28.20
N MET A 327 -5.43 -14.69 -28.80
CA MET A 327 -5.14 -14.82 -30.23
C MET A 327 -6.32 -14.39 -31.12
N ALA A 328 -7.56 -14.46 -30.62
CA ALA A 328 -8.76 -14.06 -31.36
C ALA A 328 -9.09 -12.56 -31.24
N ASN A 329 -8.85 -11.93 -30.08
CA ASN A 329 -9.36 -10.57 -29.80
C ASN A 329 -8.28 -9.49 -29.66
N TRP A 330 -7.01 -9.87 -29.47
CA TRP A 330 -5.91 -8.94 -29.17
C TRP A 330 -4.77 -9.04 -30.19
N THR A 331 -5.17 -9.06 -31.47
CA THR A 331 -4.26 -8.85 -32.61
C THR A 331 -3.67 -7.42 -32.56
N PRO A 332 -2.52 -7.17 -33.22
CA PRO A 332 -1.81 -5.91 -33.09
C PRO A 332 -2.64 -4.67 -33.46
N ASP A 333 -3.50 -4.77 -34.47
CA ASP A 333 -4.42 -3.69 -34.86
C ASP A 333 -5.45 -3.37 -33.76
N LYS A 334 -5.92 -4.37 -33.01
CA LYS A 334 -6.85 -4.21 -31.87
C LYS A 334 -6.16 -3.63 -30.64
N VAL A 335 -4.89 -3.96 -30.45
CA VAL A 335 -4.05 -3.37 -29.41
C VAL A 335 -3.83 -1.88 -29.72
N GLU A 336 -3.39 -1.54 -30.92
CA GLU A 336 -3.18 -0.16 -31.37
C GLU A 336 -4.49 0.66 -31.29
N GLU A 337 -5.60 0.12 -31.79
CA GLU A 337 -6.95 0.73 -31.73
C GLU A 337 -7.39 1.07 -30.29
N ALA A 338 -7.14 0.17 -29.34
CA ALA A 338 -7.58 0.33 -27.96
C ALA A 338 -6.64 1.18 -27.09
N CYS A 339 -5.34 0.90 -27.11
CA CYS A 339 -4.35 1.51 -26.19
C CYS A 339 -3.42 2.55 -26.82
N GLY A 340 -3.36 2.64 -28.15
CA GLY A 340 -2.50 3.59 -28.89
C GLY A 340 -1.03 3.18 -28.98
N VAL A 341 -0.70 1.89 -28.82
CA VAL A 341 0.67 1.37 -28.92
C VAL A 341 0.80 0.48 -30.16
N ASP A 342 1.81 0.75 -30.99
CA ASP A 342 2.07 0.05 -32.25
C ASP A 342 2.63 -1.38 -32.07
N GLU A 343 2.48 -2.24 -33.10
CA GLU A 343 2.97 -3.62 -33.08
C GLU A 343 4.47 -3.73 -32.77
N ALA A 344 5.30 -2.86 -33.33
CA ALA A 344 6.76 -2.97 -33.17
C ALA A 344 7.19 -2.69 -31.73
N THR A 345 6.56 -1.73 -31.07
CA THR A 345 6.75 -1.44 -29.64
C THR A 345 6.28 -2.59 -28.77
N VAL A 346 5.08 -3.14 -28.99
CA VAL A 346 4.53 -4.27 -28.20
C VAL A 346 5.35 -5.55 -28.41
N TYR A 347 5.76 -5.84 -29.65
CA TYR A 347 6.68 -6.94 -29.98
C TYR A 347 8.04 -6.78 -29.30
N SER A 348 8.61 -5.57 -29.29
CA SER A 348 9.90 -5.28 -28.64
C SER A 348 9.85 -5.53 -27.13
N VAL A 349 8.74 -5.17 -26.46
CA VAL A 349 8.49 -5.50 -25.05
C VAL A 349 8.39 -7.01 -24.84
N ALA A 350 7.57 -7.71 -25.63
CA ALA A 350 7.39 -9.16 -25.54
C ALA A 350 8.71 -9.92 -25.73
N LYS A 351 9.46 -9.56 -26.78
CA LYS A 351 10.77 -10.12 -27.09
C LYS A 351 11.76 -9.88 -25.95
N THR A 352 11.84 -8.64 -25.45
CA THR A 352 12.74 -8.29 -24.34
C THR A 352 12.43 -9.13 -23.09
N MET A 353 11.16 -9.31 -22.73
CA MET A 353 10.77 -10.12 -21.56
C MET A 353 10.98 -11.63 -21.75
N ALA A 354 10.88 -12.14 -22.98
CA ALA A 354 11.07 -13.54 -23.32
C ALA A 354 12.56 -13.94 -23.41
N GLU A 355 13.39 -13.12 -24.06
CA GLU A 355 14.83 -13.38 -24.23
C GLU A 355 15.63 -13.13 -22.95
N ASN A 356 15.10 -12.33 -22.00
CA ASN A 356 15.77 -11.98 -20.75
C ASN A 356 14.98 -12.54 -19.55
N ARG A 357 14.87 -13.87 -19.48
CA ARG A 357 14.28 -14.60 -18.34
C ARG A 357 15.36 -14.97 -17.29
N PRO A 358 15.04 -15.06 -15.99
CA PRO A 358 13.76 -14.72 -15.38
C PRO A 358 13.49 -13.20 -15.45
N SER A 359 12.24 -12.86 -15.73
CA SER A 359 11.76 -11.48 -15.80
C SER A 359 10.70 -11.20 -14.74
N THR A 360 10.65 -9.97 -14.26
CA THR A 360 9.73 -9.54 -13.19
C THR A 360 8.77 -8.47 -13.69
N ILE A 361 7.59 -8.37 -13.08
CA ILE A 361 6.63 -7.29 -13.31
C ILE A 361 6.34 -6.54 -12.02
N VAL A 362 6.32 -5.21 -12.10
CA VAL A 362 6.12 -4.30 -10.97
C VAL A 362 4.92 -3.41 -11.25
N TRP A 363 3.94 -3.44 -10.35
CA TRP A 363 2.77 -2.57 -10.39
C TRP A 363 2.42 -1.97 -9.03
N CYS A 364 1.68 -0.87 -9.08
CA CYS A 364 1.08 -0.21 -7.92
C CYS A 364 -0.30 0.33 -8.32
N MET A 365 -0.64 1.56 -7.94
CA MET A 365 -1.98 2.12 -8.11
C MET A 365 -2.39 2.40 -9.56
N GLY A 366 -1.45 2.44 -10.51
CA GLY A 366 -1.77 2.67 -11.92
C GLY A 366 -2.62 1.54 -12.52
N GLN A 367 -2.50 0.31 -12.03
CA GLN A 367 -3.36 -0.80 -12.45
C GLN A 367 -4.56 -1.00 -11.53
N THR A 368 -4.43 -0.71 -10.22
CA THR A 368 -5.46 -1.11 -9.25
C THR A 368 -6.70 -0.22 -9.27
N GLN A 369 -6.55 1.09 -9.47
CA GLN A 369 -7.60 2.10 -9.30
C GLN A 369 -8.42 2.36 -10.58
N HIS A 370 -9.09 1.30 -11.05
CA HIS A 370 -9.97 1.24 -12.21
C HIS A 370 -11.19 0.37 -11.93
N THR A 371 -12.28 0.57 -12.67
CA THR A 371 -13.51 -0.25 -12.69
C THR A 371 -13.27 -1.72 -13.06
N ILE A 372 -12.13 -2.01 -13.67
CA ILE A 372 -11.63 -3.35 -14.03
C ILE A 372 -10.24 -3.68 -13.44
N GLY A 373 -9.85 -3.04 -12.35
CA GLY A 373 -8.52 -3.21 -11.74
C GLY A 373 -8.22 -4.64 -11.28
N ASN A 374 -9.24 -5.42 -10.90
CA ASN A 374 -9.09 -6.85 -10.61
C ASN A 374 -8.71 -7.68 -11.85
N ALA A 375 -9.16 -7.27 -13.03
CA ALA A 375 -8.87 -7.91 -14.31
C ALA A 375 -7.49 -7.49 -14.83
N MET A 376 -7.14 -6.21 -14.70
CA MET A 376 -5.80 -5.69 -15.06
C MET A 376 -4.68 -6.40 -14.27
N THR A 377 -4.83 -6.49 -12.94
CA THR A 377 -3.85 -7.21 -12.11
C THR A 377 -3.76 -8.70 -12.44
N ARG A 378 -4.87 -9.33 -12.88
CA ARG A 378 -4.85 -10.70 -13.41
C ARG A 378 -4.18 -10.84 -14.77
N ALA A 379 -4.28 -9.85 -15.67
CA ALA A 379 -3.53 -9.85 -16.93
C ALA A 379 -2.01 -9.80 -16.67
N SER A 380 -1.58 -9.00 -15.69
CA SER A 380 -0.19 -8.97 -15.21
C SER A 380 0.26 -10.33 -14.66
N CYS A 381 -0.61 -11.04 -13.91
CA CYS A 381 -0.33 -12.42 -13.47
C CYS A 381 -0.24 -13.42 -14.64
N ILE A 382 -1.14 -13.34 -15.61
CA ILE A 382 -1.18 -14.23 -16.79
C ILE A 382 0.11 -14.13 -17.61
N LEU A 383 0.64 -12.92 -17.83
CA LEU A 383 1.93 -12.71 -18.48
C LEU A 383 3.07 -13.44 -17.75
N GLN A 384 3.12 -13.36 -16.42
CA GLN A 384 4.14 -14.03 -15.62
C GLN A 384 3.98 -15.56 -15.55
N LEU A 385 2.76 -16.07 -15.67
CA LEU A 385 2.48 -17.51 -15.81
C LEU A 385 2.85 -18.03 -17.21
N ALA A 386 2.57 -17.26 -18.27
CA ALA A 386 2.96 -17.62 -19.63
C ALA A 386 4.49 -17.68 -19.79
N LEU A 387 5.21 -16.81 -19.10
CA LEU A 387 6.69 -16.80 -19.04
C LEU A 387 7.27 -17.63 -17.87
N GLY A 388 6.48 -18.46 -17.18
CA GLY A 388 6.97 -19.38 -16.13
C GLY A 388 7.83 -18.74 -15.02
N ASN A 389 7.60 -17.47 -14.71
CA ASN A 389 8.49 -16.66 -13.86
C ASN A 389 8.10 -16.63 -12.37
N VAL A 390 6.91 -17.12 -12.00
CA VAL A 390 6.43 -17.09 -10.61
C VAL A 390 6.98 -18.27 -9.83
N GLY A 391 7.54 -18.01 -8.63
CA GLY A 391 8.32 -19.01 -7.90
C GLY A 391 9.76 -19.14 -8.39
N VAL A 392 10.29 -18.12 -9.07
CA VAL A 392 11.67 -18.08 -9.58
C VAL A 392 12.41 -16.87 -9.01
N MET A 393 13.65 -17.07 -8.58
CA MET A 393 14.57 -16.02 -8.13
C MET A 393 14.83 -15.01 -9.25
N GLY A 394 14.60 -13.71 -8.98
CA GLY A 394 14.65 -12.64 -9.98
C GLY A 394 13.39 -12.54 -10.87
N GLY A 395 12.38 -13.38 -10.67
CA GLY A 395 11.14 -13.39 -11.44
C GLY A 395 9.97 -12.69 -10.74
N GLY A 396 8.80 -13.31 -10.84
CA GLY A 396 7.64 -13.00 -10.00
C GLY A 396 6.86 -11.72 -10.29
N ALA A 397 5.87 -11.51 -9.43
CA ALA A 397 5.01 -10.33 -9.37
C ALA A 397 5.42 -9.47 -8.17
N ASN A 398 6.11 -8.37 -8.44
CA ASN A 398 6.70 -7.48 -7.45
C ASN A 398 5.80 -6.27 -7.18
N ILE A 399 4.84 -6.46 -6.26
CA ILE A 399 3.68 -5.59 -6.12
C ILE A 399 3.90 -4.54 -5.02
N PHE A 400 4.42 -3.38 -5.41
CA PHE A 400 4.82 -2.35 -4.45
C PHE A 400 3.61 -1.69 -3.78
N ARG A 401 3.47 -1.91 -2.48
CA ARG A 401 2.33 -1.49 -1.63
C ARG A 401 2.31 0.01 -1.33
N GLY A 402 1.20 0.53 -0.83
CA GLY A 402 1.04 1.95 -0.45
C GLY A 402 1.79 2.36 0.83
N HIS A 403 1.05 2.58 1.92
CA HIS A 403 1.58 2.96 3.23
C HIS A 403 2.59 1.94 3.78
N ASP A 404 3.40 2.39 4.72
CA ASP A 404 4.37 1.61 5.51
C ASP A 404 3.84 0.25 5.99
N ASN A 405 2.61 0.20 6.54
CA ASN A 405 2.01 -1.05 7.01
C ASN A 405 0.72 -1.46 6.27
N VAL A 406 0.46 -1.02 5.03
CA VAL A 406 -0.77 -1.47 4.33
C VAL A 406 -0.77 -2.97 4.03
N GLN A 407 0.40 -3.62 3.93
CA GLN A 407 0.47 -5.08 3.82
C GLN A 407 0.01 -5.72 5.13
N GLY A 408 0.62 -5.36 6.25
CA GLY A 408 0.32 -5.94 7.56
C GLY A 408 -1.10 -5.62 8.03
N ALA A 409 -1.57 -4.39 7.87
CA ALA A 409 -2.97 -4.04 8.11
C ALA A 409 -3.93 -4.87 7.25
N THR A 410 -3.58 -5.24 6.00
CA THR A 410 -4.41 -6.15 5.18
C THR A 410 -4.36 -7.59 5.67
N ASP A 411 -3.18 -8.06 6.09
CA ASP A 411 -2.97 -9.41 6.64
C ASP A 411 -3.72 -9.60 7.97
N ILE A 412 -3.73 -8.57 8.80
CA ILE A 412 -4.39 -8.47 10.10
C ILE A 412 -5.89 -8.14 9.96
N GLY A 413 -6.28 -7.51 8.85
CA GLY A 413 -7.65 -7.48 8.35
C GLY A 413 -8.71 -6.78 9.22
N PRO A 414 -8.65 -5.44 9.39
CA PRO A 414 -9.83 -4.61 9.61
C PRO A 414 -10.70 -4.54 8.32
N ASN A 415 -10.87 -5.69 7.65
CA ASN A 415 -11.51 -5.86 6.35
C ASN A 415 -13.02 -6.09 6.53
N PRO A 416 -13.85 -5.64 5.59
CA PRO A 416 -15.30 -5.84 5.68
C PRO A 416 -15.74 -7.28 5.39
N ASP A 417 -14.93 -8.09 4.69
CA ASP A 417 -15.22 -9.47 4.27
C ASP A 417 -14.40 -10.55 5.01
N SER A 418 -13.44 -10.16 5.86
CA SER A 418 -12.56 -11.11 6.55
C SER A 418 -12.34 -10.78 8.02
N LEU A 419 -11.92 -11.81 8.73
CA LEU A 419 -11.20 -11.76 10.00
C LEU A 419 -9.69 -11.71 9.72
N PRO A 420 -8.83 -11.53 10.74
CA PRO A 420 -7.37 -11.54 10.56
C PRO A 420 -6.90 -12.83 9.87
N GLY A 421 -5.78 -12.77 9.14
CA GLY A 421 -5.22 -13.89 8.38
C GLY A 421 -6.04 -14.31 7.15
N TYR A 422 -6.91 -13.45 6.60
CA TYR A 422 -7.79 -13.79 5.46
C TYR A 422 -8.75 -14.96 5.73
N TYR A 423 -9.11 -15.22 6.99
CA TYR A 423 -10.24 -16.09 7.31
C TYR A 423 -11.52 -15.33 6.91
N GLY A 424 -12.41 -15.93 6.11
CA GLY A 424 -13.65 -15.26 5.73
C GLY A 424 -14.57 -15.04 6.94
N VAL A 425 -15.56 -14.15 6.83
CA VAL A 425 -16.62 -13.99 7.85
C VAL A 425 -17.61 -15.17 7.85
N ALA A 426 -17.13 -16.40 7.98
CA ALA A 426 -17.92 -17.62 8.07
C ALA A 426 -17.99 -18.13 9.52
N GLU A 427 -19.04 -18.86 9.89
CA GLU A 427 -19.24 -19.37 11.26
C GLU A 427 -18.02 -20.13 11.82
N GLY A 428 -17.42 -21.05 11.03
CA GLY A 428 -16.23 -21.78 11.45
C GLY A 428 -15.01 -20.89 11.70
N SER A 429 -14.90 -19.77 10.98
CA SER A 429 -13.84 -18.77 11.18
C SER A 429 -14.10 -17.90 12.40
N TRP A 430 -15.36 -17.54 12.67
CA TRP A 430 -15.75 -16.89 13.92
C TRP A 430 -15.50 -17.79 15.12
N LYS A 431 -15.85 -19.08 15.06
CA LYS A 431 -15.55 -20.06 16.11
C LYS A 431 -14.04 -20.20 16.36
N HIS A 432 -13.21 -20.19 15.31
CA HIS A 432 -11.74 -20.14 15.45
C HIS A 432 -11.28 -18.90 16.25
N TYR A 433 -11.73 -17.69 15.87
CA TYR A 433 -11.35 -16.47 16.57
C TYR A 433 -11.93 -16.36 17.99
N CYS A 434 -13.13 -16.88 18.23
CA CYS A 434 -13.71 -16.95 19.58
C CYS A 434 -12.86 -17.82 20.52
N ARG A 435 -12.34 -18.96 20.03
CA ARG A 435 -11.37 -19.79 20.78
C ARG A 435 -10.07 -19.05 21.08
N VAL A 436 -9.51 -18.34 20.10
CA VAL A 436 -8.29 -17.52 20.28
C VAL A 436 -8.50 -16.44 21.34
N TRP A 437 -9.58 -15.66 21.22
CA TRP A 437 -9.90 -14.55 22.12
C TRP A 437 -10.41 -15.02 23.50
N GLY A 438 -10.76 -16.30 23.64
CA GLY A 438 -11.36 -16.85 24.84
C GLY A 438 -12.74 -16.27 25.16
N VAL A 439 -13.58 -16.06 24.14
CA VAL A 439 -14.96 -15.56 24.29
C VAL A 439 -15.96 -16.53 23.66
N GLU A 440 -17.19 -16.52 24.13
CA GLU A 440 -18.24 -17.40 23.59
C GLU A 440 -18.75 -16.91 22.23
N TYR A 441 -18.93 -17.84 21.28
CA TYR A 441 -19.42 -17.51 19.94
C TYR A 441 -20.81 -16.88 19.97
N ASP A 442 -21.72 -17.39 20.80
CA ASP A 442 -23.07 -16.84 20.91
C ASP A 442 -23.09 -15.44 21.57
N TRP A 443 -22.12 -15.14 22.45
CA TRP A 443 -21.96 -13.77 22.98
C TRP A 443 -21.52 -12.80 21.88
N VAL A 444 -20.54 -13.17 21.05
CA VAL A 444 -20.11 -12.33 19.90
C VAL A 444 -21.27 -12.17 18.91
N LYS A 445 -21.92 -13.28 18.54
CA LYS A 445 -23.07 -13.32 17.62
C LYS A 445 -24.23 -12.45 18.08
N GLY A 446 -24.59 -12.47 19.37
CA GLY A 446 -25.64 -11.65 19.95
C GLY A 446 -25.39 -10.15 19.91
N ARG A 447 -24.17 -9.70 19.55
CA ARG A 447 -23.84 -8.28 19.37
C ARG A 447 -24.09 -7.78 17.94
N PHE A 448 -24.17 -8.67 16.96
CA PHE A 448 -24.53 -8.32 15.58
C PHE A 448 -26.06 -8.27 15.39
N ALA A 449 -26.52 -7.51 14.40
CA ALA A 449 -27.89 -7.66 13.90
C ALA A 449 -28.09 -9.04 13.24
N GLU A 450 -29.34 -9.50 13.19
CA GLU A 450 -29.68 -10.85 12.74
C GLU A 450 -29.13 -11.16 11.34
N GLY A 451 -28.39 -12.26 11.22
CA GLY A 451 -27.77 -12.69 9.96
C GLY A 451 -26.68 -11.76 9.41
N MET A 452 -26.22 -10.74 10.15
CA MET A 452 -25.19 -9.80 9.67
C MET A 452 -23.75 -10.23 10.00
N ILE A 453 -23.54 -11.05 11.02
CA ILE A 453 -22.21 -11.55 11.42
C ILE A 453 -21.45 -12.27 10.28
N THR A 454 -22.19 -12.97 9.40
CA THR A 454 -21.61 -13.68 8.24
C THR A 454 -21.71 -12.93 6.91
N LYS A 455 -22.20 -11.68 6.91
CA LYS A 455 -22.30 -10.84 5.72
C LYS A 455 -21.16 -9.81 5.69
N PRO A 456 -20.48 -9.62 4.54
CA PRO A 456 -19.52 -8.54 4.39
C PRO A 456 -20.10 -7.16 4.72
N GLY A 457 -19.26 -6.24 5.18
CA GLY A 457 -19.58 -4.83 5.39
C GLY A 457 -19.84 -4.03 4.11
N MET A 458 -20.15 -2.76 4.29
CA MET A 458 -19.84 -1.71 3.31
C MET A 458 -18.31 -1.55 3.16
N THR A 459 -17.89 -0.84 2.11
CA THR A 459 -16.47 -0.53 1.85
C THR A 459 -16.18 0.96 2.07
N VAL A 460 -14.95 1.32 2.45
CA VAL A 460 -14.57 2.73 2.70
C VAL A 460 -14.60 3.59 1.43
N SER A 461 -14.55 3.01 0.23
CA SER A 461 -14.79 3.74 -1.02
C SER A 461 -16.26 4.13 -1.24
N ARG A 462 -17.19 3.58 -0.43
CA ARG A 462 -18.65 3.70 -0.59
C ARG A 462 -19.40 4.21 0.64
N TRP A 463 -18.74 4.53 1.77
CA TRP A 463 -19.45 5.03 2.97
C TRP A 463 -20.26 6.31 2.69
N ILE A 464 -19.82 7.14 1.73
CA ILE A 464 -20.54 8.33 1.25
C ILE A 464 -21.96 7.96 0.83
N ASP A 465 -22.11 6.90 0.01
CA ASP A 465 -23.42 6.41 -0.42
C ASP A 465 -24.15 5.71 0.72
N GLY A 466 -23.43 5.06 1.64
CA GLY A 466 -24.01 4.54 2.88
C GLY A 466 -24.74 5.59 3.72
N VAL A 467 -24.38 6.88 3.61
CA VAL A 467 -25.07 8.02 4.23
C VAL A 467 -26.14 8.64 3.31
N LEU A 468 -25.89 8.72 2.00
CA LEU A 468 -26.69 9.51 1.05
C LEU A 468 -27.74 8.74 0.24
N GLU A 469 -27.60 7.42 0.11
CA GLU A 469 -28.51 6.57 -0.68
C GLU A 469 -29.89 6.43 -0.02
N ASN A 470 -30.93 6.10 -0.80
CA ASN A 470 -32.23 5.73 -0.23
C ASN A 470 -32.04 4.56 0.75
N PRO A 471 -32.46 4.66 2.03
CA PRO A 471 -32.33 3.57 3.01
C PRO A 471 -32.92 2.24 2.55
N GLU A 472 -33.95 2.25 1.70
CA GLU A 472 -34.58 1.04 1.15
C GLU A 472 -33.67 0.25 0.19
N LEU A 473 -32.65 0.90 -0.38
CA LEU A 473 -31.65 0.29 -1.27
C LEU A 473 -30.39 -0.17 -0.54
N VAL A 474 -30.28 0.14 0.75
CA VAL A 474 -29.16 -0.21 1.61
C VAL A 474 -29.42 -1.57 2.28
N ALA A 475 -28.56 -2.57 2.05
CA ALA A 475 -28.78 -3.94 2.55
C ALA A 475 -28.33 -4.14 4.02
N GLN A 476 -28.82 -3.26 4.90
CA GLN A 476 -28.72 -3.30 6.37
C GLN A 476 -29.84 -2.42 6.96
N ASN A 477 -29.93 -2.28 8.28
CA ASN A 477 -30.96 -1.44 8.91
C ASN A 477 -30.69 0.07 8.70
N GLY A 478 -31.08 0.58 7.53
CA GLY A 478 -30.96 1.99 7.16
C GLY A 478 -29.52 2.48 6.91
N ASN A 479 -29.42 3.79 6.69
CA ASN A 479 -28.17 4.49 6.40
C ASN A 479 -27.19 4.51 7.58
N LEU A 480 -25.92 4.73 7.25
CA LEU A 480 -24.88 5.09 8.21
C LEU A 480 -25.23 6.42 8.91
N LYS A 481 -25.10 6.43 10.24
CA LYS A 481 -25.30 7.57 11.14
C LYS A 481 -23.99 8.01 11.81
N GLY A 482 -23.10 7.06 12.09
CA GLY A 482 -21.79 7.32 12.69
C GLY A 482 -20.64 6.97 11.75
N LEU A 483 -19.57 7.77 11.78
CA LEU A 483 -18.31 7.49 11.09
C LEU A 483 -17.12 7.71 12.03
N PHE A 484 -16.29 6.69 12.20
CA PHE A 484 -14.94 6.82 12.74
C PHE A 484 -13.95 6.91 11.58
N PHE A 485 -13.12 7.95 11.59
CA PHE A 485 -12.09 8.23 10.61
C PHE A 485 -10.73 8.17 11.30
N TRP A 486 -10.19 6.96 11.44
CA TRP A 486 -9.02 6.67 12.27
C TRP A 486 -7.76 6.51 11.41
N GLY A 487 -6.82 7.47 11.50
CA GLY A 487 -5.56 7.47 10.77
C GLY A 487 -5.75 7.34 9.25
N HIS A 488 -6.68 8.11 8.67
CA HIS A 488 -7.05 8.08 7.25
C HIS A 488 -7.29 9.52 6.76
N ALA A 489 -7.03 9.77 5.47
CA ALA A 489 -7.26 11.08 4.83
C ALA A 489 -8.45 11.03 3.86
N PRO A 490 -9.34 12.03 3.83
CA PRO A 490 -10.56 12.00 3.00
C PRO A 490 -10.28 12.39 1.54
N ASN A 491 -9.30 13.27 1.31
CA ASN A 491 -8.83 13.64 -0.03
C ASN A 491 -8.13 12.49 -0.77
N SER A 492 -7.94 11.32 -0.14
CA SER A 492 -7.50 10.09 -0.79
C SER A 492 -8.68 9.26 -1.34
N GLN A 493 -9.93 9.65 -1.07
CA GLN A 493 -11.14 9.03 -1.59
C GLN A 493 -11.83 9.94 -2.61
N SER A 494 -12.43 9.35 -3.65
CA SER A 494 -13.17 10.02 -4.71
C SER A 494 -14.44 10.74 -4.23
N ARG A 495 -15.03 11.58 -5.09
CA ARG A 495 -16.34 12.23 -4.89
C ARG A 495 -16.37 13.16 -3.67
N GLY A 496 -15.33 14.00 -3.53
CA GLY A 496 -15.20 14.94 -2.42
C GLY A 496 -16.42 15.86 -2.23
N LEU A 497 -17.08 16.26 -3.33
CA LEU A 497 -18.29 17.09 -3.30
C LEU A 497 -19.45 16.39 -2.57
N GLU A 498 -19.77 15.15 -2.92
CA GLU A 498 -20.77 14.35 -2.20
C GLU A 498 -20.30 13.94 -0.81
N MET A 499 -19.00 13.69 -0.62
CA MET A 499 -18.43 13.42 0.70
C MET A 499 -18.73 14.54 1.71
N LYS A 500 -18.60 15.81 1.30
CA LYS A 500 -18.96 16.95 2.17
C LYS A 500 -20.42 16.89 2.60
N ARG A 501 -21.33 16.57 1.68
CA ARG A 501 -22.77 16.42 1.95
C ARG A 501 -23.03 15.27 2.94
N ALA A 502 -22.33 14.15 2.78
CA ALA A 502 -22.40 13.02 3.72
C ALA A 502 -21.89 13.42 5.12
N MET A 503 -20.75 14.12 5.23
CA MET A 503 -20.21 14.63 6.50
C MET A 503 -21.14 15.62 7.22
N ASP A 504 -22.00 16.33 6.49
CA ASP A 504 -22.99 17.25 7.07
C ASP A 504 -24.23 16.53 7.59
N LYS A 505 -24.62 15.39 7.01
CA LYS A 505 -25.79 14.59 7.45
C LYS A 505 -25.52 13.65 8.63
N LEU A 506 -24.27 13.20 8.83
CA LEU A 506 -23.89 12.29 9.93
C LEU A 506 -24.37 12.80 11.30
N ASP A 507 -24.73 11.88 12.18
CA ASP A 507 -25.03 12.13 13.59
C ASP A 507 -23.77 12.19 14.46
N LEU A 508 -22.75 11.41 14.09
CA LEU A 508 -21.48 11.30 14.78
C LEU A 508 -20.33 11.20 13.78
N LEU A 509 -19.33 12.07 13.91
CA LEU A 509 -18.06 11.98 13.20
C LEU A 509 -16.92 12.06 14.22
N VAL A 510 -16.13 11.00 14.34
CA VAL A 510 -14.95 10.97 15.20
C VAL A 510 -13.71 10.82 14.32
N VAL A 511 -12.80 11.79 14.38
CA VAL A 511 -11.50 11.73 13.72
C VAL A 511 -10.43 11.40 14.77
N VAL A 512 -9.62 10.37 14.52
CA VAL A 512 -8.54 9.96 15.44
C VAL A 512 -7.25 9.95 14.65
N ASP A 513 -6.39 10.95 14.86
CA ASP A 513 -5.21 11.18 14.02
C ASP A 513 -4.17 12.07 14.74
N PRO A 514 -2.86 11.85 14.59
CA PRO A 514 -1.83 12.80 15.04
C PRO A 514 -1.88 14.17 14.32
N PHE A 515 -2.37 14.24 13.08
CA PHE A 515 -2.55 15.48 12.33
C PHE A 515 -4.04 15.67 12.03
N PRO A 516 -4.67 16.84 12.31
CA PRO A 516 -6.06 17.03 11.95
C PRO A 516 -6.17 17.08 10.42
N SER A 517 -6.60 15.95 9.87
CA SER A 517 -6.62 15.71 8.42
C SER A 517 -7.57 16.68 7.71
N ALA A 518 -7.65 16.62 6.38
CA ALA A 518 -8.62 17.44 5.65
C ALA A 518 -10.07 17.22 6.16
N THR A 519 -10.36 16.11 6.85
CA THR A 519 -11.66 15.83 7.48
C THR A 519 -12.04 16.90 8.50
N ALA A 520 -11.09 17.45 9.27
CA ALA A 520 -11.40 18.47 10.26
C ALA A 520 -11.92 19.76 9.59
N ALA A 521 -11.17 20.29 8.61
CA ALA A 521 -11.59 21.46 7.86
C ALA A 521 -12.82 21.21 6.97
N MET A 522 -12.96 20.04 6.35
CA MET A 522 -14.15 19.66 5.58
C MET A 522 -15.40 19.53 6.47
N ALA A 523 -15.26 19.03 7.70
CA ALA A 523 -16.37 19.01 8.65
C ALA A 523 -16.73 20.44 9.06
N ALA A 524 -15.77 21.25 9.50
CA ALA A 524 -16.04 22.59 10.03
C ALA A 524 -16.54 23.60 8.99
N MET A 525 -16.11 23.51 7.72
CA MET A 525 -16.52 24.47 6.69
C MET A 525 -18.04 24.43 6.40
N PRO A 526 -18.65 25.54 5.98
CA PRO A 526 -20.03 25.58 5.51
C PRO A 526 -20.30 24.53 4.42
N GLY A 527 -21.53 24.03 4.41
CA GLY A 527 -22.05 23.15 3.38
C GLY A 527 -23.41 23.63 2.91
N ARG A 528 -24.20 22.73 2.33
CA ARG A 528 -25.58 23.05 1.95
C ARG A 528 -26.49 23.02 3.18
N ALA A 529 -27.44 23.94 3.27
CA ALA A 529 -28.30 24.06 4.45
C ALA A 529 -29.18 22.83 4.65
N GLU A 530 -29.70 22.27 3.55
CA GLU A 530 -30.54 21.07 3.51
C GLU A 530 -29.77 19.75 3.79
N ASP A 531 -28.44 19.79 3.75
CA ASP A 531 -27.60 18.64 4.13
C ASP A 531 -27.15 18.70 5.59
N LYS A 532 -27.33 19.83 6.29
CA LYS A 532 -26.81 20.02 7.65
C LYS A 532 -27.70 19.36 8.71
N ASN A 533 -27.22 18.29 9.33
CA ASN A 533 -27.77 17.79 10.59
C ASN A 533 -27.40 18.77 11.73
N PRO A 534 -28.36 19.46 12.38
CA PRO A 534 -28.08 20.40 13.47
C PRO A 534 -27.63 19.68 14.75
N ASN A 535 -27.98 18.40 14.91
CA ASN A 535 -27.66 17.59 16.09
C ASN A 535 -26.38 16.74 15.91
N ARG A 536 -25.58 17.00 14.86
CA ARG A 536 -24.36 16.25 14.64
C ARG A 536 -23.31 16.56 15.71
N ALA A 537 -22.60 15.53 16.14
CA ALA A 537 -21.45 15.67 17.01
C ALA A 537 -20.16 15.36 16.23
N VAL A 538 -19.19 16.28 16.26
CA VAL A 538 -17.88 16.09 15.59
C VAL A 538 -16.76 16.24 16.61
N TYR A 539 -15.91 15.23 16.71
CA TYR A 539 -14.78 15.17 17.64
C TYR A 539 -13.46 14.90 16.91
N LEU A 540 -12.39 15.50 17.41
CA LEU A 540 -11.01 15.19 17.01
C LEU A 540 -10.27 14.65 18.25
N LEU A 541 -9.63 13.49 18.13
CA LEU A 541 -8.87 12.84 19.21
C LEU A 541 -7.38 12.73 18.80
N PRO A 542 -6.43 13.26 19.60
CA PRO A 542 -5.01 13.22 19.27
C PRO A 542 -4.44 11.81 19.47
N ALA A 543 -4.12 11.15 18.37
CA ALA A 543 -3.41 9.87 18.40
C ALA A 543 -1.90 10.09 18.45
N ALA A 544 -1.19 9.14 19.06
CA ALA A 544 0.25 9.02 18.94
C ALA A 544 0.65 8.67 17.49
N THR A 545 1.79 9.18 17.05
CA THR A 545 2.50 8.71 15.86
C THR A 545 3.18 7.37 16.16
N GLN A 546 3.52 6.63 15.12
CA GLN A 546 4.22 5.34 15.26
C GLN A 546 5.67 5.43 15.76
N PHE A 547 6.19 6.65 15.98
CA PHE A 547 7.47 6.91 16.64
C PHE A 547 7.31 7.13 18.16
N GLU A 548 6.08 7.36 18.61
CA GLU A 548 5.68 7.50 20.02
C GLU A 548 5.15 6.16 20.61
N THR A 549 5.18 5.09 19.80
CA THR A 549 4.73 3.72 20.16
C THR A 549 5.78 2.68 19.78
N SER A 550 5.63 1.45 20.28
CA SER A 550 6.31 0.25 19.77
C SER A 550 5.32 -0.70 19.09
N GLY A 551 5.83 -1.68 18.35
CA GLY A 551 5.02 -2.70 17.66
C GLY A 551 5.67 -3.17 16.37
N SER A 552 5.02 -4.06 15.62
CA SER A 552 5.51 -4.55 14.33
C SER A 552 4.78 -3.91 13.14
N ILE A 553 5.47 -3.85 11.99
CA ILE A 553 4.89 -3.56 10.68
C ILE A 553 5.33 -4.61 9.66
N THR A 554 4.56 -4.77 8.59
CA THR A 554 4.87 -5.66 7.46
C THR A 554 5.10 -4.83 6.20
N ALA A 555 6.32 -4.89 5.67
CA ALA A 555 6.71 -4.24 4.43
C ALA A 555 6.15 -4.95 3.18
N SER A 556 6.28 -4.33 2.01
CA SER A 556 5.72 -4.83 0.75
C SER A 556 6.19 -6.24 0.38
N ASN A 557 7.43 -6.57 0.71
CA ASN A 557 8.06 -7.89 0.50
C ASN A 557 7.67 -8.92 1.56
N ARG A 558 6.65 -8.64 2.39
CA ARG A 558 6.18 -9.45 3.53
C ARG A 558 7.15 -9.56 4.72
N SER A 559 8.33 -8.91 4.68
CA SER A 559 9.21 -8.79 5.86
C SER A 559 8.52 -8.00 6.96
N ILE A 560 8.41 -8.61 8.13
CA ILE A 560 7.88 -8.01 9.35
C ILE A 560 9.04 -7.40 10.14
N GLN A 561 8.88 -6.17 10.62
CA GLN A 561 9.94 -5.41 11.29
C GLN A 561 9.40 -4.80 12.58
N TRP A 562 10.20 -4.86 13.65
CA TRP A 562 9.85 -4.25 14.94
C TRP A 562 10.27 -2.78 15.00
N ARG A 563 9.40 -1.92 15.53
CA ARG A 563 9.67 -0.51 15.85
C ARG A 563 9.91 -0.37 17.35
N GLU A 564 11.04 0.23 17.73
CA GLU A 564 11.19 0.80 19.07
C GLU A 564 10.42 2.12 19.19
N LYS A 565 9.89 2.38 20.39
CA LYS A 565 9.40 3.70 20.79
C LYS A 565 10.59 4.66 20.86
N VAL A 566 10.54 5.74 20.07
CA VAL A 566 11.63 6.73 19.97
C VAL A 566 11.51 7.78 21.06
N ILE A 567 10.30 8.28 21.29
CA ILE A 567 9.97 9.29 22.31
C ILE A 567 8.65 8.94 23.00
N ASP A 568 8.32 9.58 24.12
CA ASP A 568 6.98 9.47 24.70
C ASP A 568 5.94 10.29 23.90
N PRO A 569 4.65 9.90 23.90
CA PRO A 569 3.59 10.65 23.23
C PRO A 569 3.57 12.14 23.60
N LEU A 570 3.58 13.02 22.59
CA LEU A 570 3.59 14.47 22.78
C LEU A 570 2.22 15.02 23.20
N TRP A 571 2.24 16.11 23.98
CA TRP A 571 1.06 16.79 24.53
C TRP A 571 0.11 15.81 25.25
N GLU A 572 -1.19 15.83 24.94
CA GLU A 572 -2.19 14.90 25.49
C GLU A 572 -2.47 13.69 24.58
N SER A 573 -1.60 13.42 23.60
CA SER A 573 -1.78 12.30 22.67
C SER A 573 -1.80 10.96 23.41
N ARG A 574 -2.71 10.07 23.01
CA ARG A 574 -2.78 8.68 23.51
C ARG A 574 -2.48 7.72 22.36
N THR A 575 -1.94 6.54 22.68
CA THR A 575 -1.69 5.50 21.68
C THR A 575 -3.01 4.95 21.15
N ASP A 576 -3.03 4.45 19.91
CA ASP A 576 -4.24 3.89 19.31
C ASP A 576 -4.82 2.75 20.17
N ALA A 577 -3.95 1.88 20.72
CA ALA A 577 -4.33 0.78 21.59
C ALA A 577 -4.96 1.27 22.92
N MET A 578 -4.43 2.35 23.51
CA MET A 578 -5.02 2.98 24.70
C MET A 578 -6.41 3.55 24.40
N ILE A 579 -6.58 4.25 23.27
CA ILE A 579 -7.87 4.82 22.86
C ILE A 579 -8.89 3.70 22.61
N MET A 580 -8.50 2.60 21.97
CA MET A 580 -9.37 1.43 21.75
C MET A 580 -9.78 0.76 23.07
N ALA A 581 -8.86 0.56 24.01
CA ALA A 581 -9.16 -0.02 25.32
C ALA A 581 -10.17 0.85 26.09
N GLN A 582 -9.88 2.14 26.22
CA GLN A 582 -10.71 3.09 26.98
C GLN A 582 -12.10 3.29 26.35
N LEU A 583 -12.20 3.26 25.02
CA LEU A 583 -13.49 3.28 24.34
C LEU A 583 -14.26 1.98 24.59
N ALA A 584 -13.62 0.80 24.51
CA ALA A 584 -14.26 -0.48 24.76
C ALA A 584 -14.73 -0.65 26.22
N ASP A 585 -14.01 -0.08 27.20
CA ASP A 585 -14.43 0.00 28.60
C ASP A 585 -15.75 0.79 28.73
N LYS A 586 -15.82 1.99 28.12
CA LYS A 586 -17.04 2.84 28.10
C LYS A 586 -18.21 2.19 27.36
N LEU A 587 -17.94 1.31 26.39
CA LEU A 587 -18.95 0.55 25.64
C LEU A 587 -19.27 -0.82 26.27
N GLY A 588 -18.70 -1.15 27.43
CA GLY A 588 -19.03 -2.35 28.21
C GLY A 588 -18.51 -3.67 27.63
N PHE A 589 -17.37 -3.66 26.92
CA PHE A 589 -16.70 -4.88 26.45
C PHE A 589 -15.15 -4.84 26.53
N GLY A 590 -14.59 -3.89 27.30
CA GLY A 590 -13.13 -3.72 27.42
C GLY A 590 -12.43 -4.94 28.03
N LYS A 591 -13.06 -5.63 28.99
CA LYS A 591 -12.53 -6.85 29.62
C LYS A 591 -12.35 -7.99 28.62
N GLU A 592 -13.29 -8.16 27.70
CA GLU A 592 -13.25 -9.16 26.63
C GLU A 592 -12.21 -8.79 25.57
N LEU A 593 -12.09 -7.50 25.25
CA LEU A 593 -11.10 -6.99 24.29
C LEU A 593 -9.66 -7.24 24.78
N THR A 594 -9.36 -6.89 26.03
CA THR A 594 -8.01 -6.94 26.61
C THR A 594 -7.68 -8.23 27.37
N LYS A 595 -8.60 -9.21 27.42
CA LYS A 595 -8.49 -10.46 28.20
C LYS A 595 -7.12 -11.17 28.14
N ASN A 596 -6.51 -11.20 26.96
CA ASN A 596 -5.26 -11.91 26.69
C ASN A 596 -4.03 -10.98 26.58
N PHE A 597 -4.19 -9.69 26.87
CA PHE A 597 -3.13 -8.69 26.78
C PHE A 597 -2.55 -8.37 28.16
N LYS A 598 -1.23 -8.22 28.23
CA LYS A 598 -0.58 -7.65 29.40
C LYS A 598 -0.79 -6.14 29.37
N MET A 599 -1.33 -5.58 30.44
CA MET A 599 -1.54 -4.14 30.56
C MET A 599 -0.32 -3.47 31.20
N VAL A 600 0.14 -2.36 30.63
CA VAL A 600 1.30 -1.58 31.09
C VAL A 600 0.93 -0.11 31.30
N GLN A 601 1.70 0.61 32.11
CA GLN A 601 1.46 2.03 32.37
C GLN A 601 1.96 2.89 31.20
N GLY A 602 1.01 3.52 30.50
CA GLY A 602 1.27 4.54 29.48
C GLY A 602 1.08 5.96 30.00
N LYS A 603 1.29 6.97 29.13
CA LYS A 603 1.17 8.40 29.49
C LYS A 603 -0.25 8.81 29.89
N GLY A 604 -1.27 8.19 29.29
CA GLY A 604 -2.69 8.51 29.49
C GLY A 604 -3.49 7.51 30.31
N GLY A 605 -2.82 6.59 31.03
CA GLY A 605 -3.44 5.48 31.76
C GLY A 605 -2.81 4.13 31.40
N MET A 606 -3.49 3.04 31.76
CA MET A 606 -3.06 1.69 31.35
C MET A 606 -3.31 1.47 29.84
N GLU A 607 -2.39 0.80 29.17
CA GLU A 607 -2.51 0.40 27.76
C GLU A 607 -2.05 -1.05 27.53
N PRO A 608 -2.55 -1.74 26.49
CA PRO A 608 -2.06 -3.07 26.11
C PRO A 608 -0.61 -3.07 25.63
N GLU A 609 0.19 -4.03 26.09
CA GLU A 609 1.57 -4.25 25.65
C GLU A 609 1.60 -4.90 24.25
N PRO A 610 2.25 -4.28 23.24
CA PRO A 610 2.29 -4.79 21.86
C PRO A 610 2.80 -6.23 21.75
N GLU A 611 3.81 -6.60 22.52
CA GLU A 611 4.37 -7.95 22.56
C GLU A 611 3.30 -9.00 22.89
N SER A 612 2.41 -8.72 23.85
CA SER A 612 1.31 -9.62 24.22
C SER A 612 0.23 -9.72 23.13
N ILE A 613 -0.02 -8.63 22.39
CA ILE A 613 -0.95 -8.64 21.26
C ILE A 613 -0.36 -9.45 20.10
N LEU A 614 0.93 -9.28 19.76
CA LEU A 614 1.57 -10.05 18.70
C LEU A 614 1.60 -11.56 19.03
N LEU A 615 1.72 -11.94 20.31
CA LEU A 615 1.58 -13.34 20.73
C LEU A 615 0.13 -13.88 20.56
N GLU A 616 -0.92 -13.06 20.69
CA GLU A 616 -2.28 -13.46 20.33
C GLU A 616 -2.45 -13.60 18.80
N VAL A 617 -1.86 -12.68 18.02
CA VAL A 617 -1.79 -12.76 16.55
C VAL A 617 -1.09 -14.07 16.10
N ASN A 618 0.07 -14.40 16.68
CA ASN A 618 0.84 -15.59 16.33
C ASN A 618 0.10 -16.89 16.63
N LYS A 619 -0.82 -16.91 17.62
CA LYS A 619 -1.68 -18.08 17.91
C LYS A 619 -2.85 -18.24 16.92
N ALA A 620 -3.11 -17.25 16.08
CA ALA A 620 -4.35 -17.16 15.30
C ALA A 620 -4.17 -17.26 13.79
N LEU A 621 -3.11 -16.66 13.22
CA LEU A 621 -2.96 -16.43 11.77
C LEU A 621 -2.27 -17.59 11.00
N TRP A 622 -2.76 -18.82 11.24
CA TRP A 622 -2.21 -20.05 10.65
C TRP A 622 -2.28 -20.11 9.12
N THR A 623 -3.32 -19.52 8.52
CA THR A 623 -3.58 -19.45 7.06
C THR A 623 -2.47 -18.82 6.21
N ILE A 624 -1.67 -17.93 6.78
CA ILE A 624 -0.58 -17.22 6.09
C ILE A 624 0.78 -17.46 6.75
N GLY A 625 0.85 -18.29 7.79
CA GLY A 625 2.09 -18.48 8.54
C GLY A 625 2.57 -17.17 9.17
N TYR A 626 1.67 -16.42 9.81
CA TYR A 626 2.04 -15.27 10.64
C TYR A 626 2.17 -15.72 12.11
N THR A 627 2.79 -16.89 12.30
CA THR A 627 2.77 -17.67 13.55
C THR A 627 4.16 -17.87 14.13
N GLY A 628 5.20 -17.96 13.29
CA GLY A 628 6.59 -18.10 13.73
C GLY A 628 7.28 -16.78 14.11
N GLN A 629 6.67 -15.62 13.85
CA GLN A 629 7.26 -14.29 14.07
C GLN A 629 6.99 -13.74 15.49
N SER A 630 7.61 -14.36 16.50
CA SER A 630 7.54 -13.84 17.88
C SER A 630 8.23 -12.47 18.02
N PRO A 631 7.83 -11.65 19.02
CA PRO A 631 8.46 -10.36 19.27
C PRO A 631 9.98 -10.44 19.41
N ASP A 632 10.50 -11.46 20.09
CA ASP A 632 11.93 -11.61 20.35
C ASP A 632 12.74 -11.89 19.08
N ARG A 633 12.23 -12.74 18.17
CA ARG A 633 12.88 -12.98 16.87
C ARG A 633 12.92 -11.69 16.05
N LEU A 634 11.81 -10.96 15.99
CA LEU A 634 11.74 -9.69 15.25
C LEU A 634 12.69 -8.63 15.83
N LYS A 635 12.75 -8.48 17.15
CA LYS A 635 13.71 -7.57 17.83
C LYS A 635 15.16 -7.99 17.57
N ALA A 636 15.47 -9.28 17.65
CA ALA A 636 16.79 -9.81 17.32
C ALA A 636 17.20 -9.48 15.87
N HIS A 637 16.28 -9.58 14.91
CA HIS A 637 16.55 -9.20 13.51
C HIS A 637 16.87 -7.70 13.37
N MET A 638 16.15 -6.83 14.08
CA MET A 638 16.40 -5.38 14.05
C MET A 638 17.73 -4.98 14.71
N ARG A 639 18.10 -5.63 15.82
CA ARG A 639 19.41 -5.40 16.47
C ARG A 639 20.58 -5.85 15.57
N ASN A 640 20.42 -6.97 14.85
CA ASN A 640 21.52 -7.64 14.15
C ASN A 640 21.44 -7.52 12.61
N MET A 641 20.88 -6.44 12.06
CA MET A 641 20.68 -6.27 10.60
C MET A 641 21.92 -6.58 9.74
N HIS A 642 23.12 -6.33 10.26
CA HIS A 642 24.41 -6.56 9.59
C HIS A 642 24.70 -8.04 9.21
N VAL A 643 23.99 -9.01 9.78
CA VAL A 643 24.20 -10.44 9.45
C VAL A 643 23.46 -10.88 8.19
N PHE A 644 22.50 -10.07 7.71
CA PHE A 644 21.61 -10.43 6.61
C PHE A 644 22.18 -9.99 5.25
N ASP A 645 22.20 -10.92 4.30
CA ASP A 645 22.70 -10.69 2.96
C ASP A 645 21.76 -9.78 2.14
N VAL A 646 22.34 -8.75 1.52
CA VAL A 646 21.61 -7.69 0.79
C VAL A 646 20.86 -8.19 -0.45
N LYS A 647 21.21 -9.35 -1.03
CA LYS A 647 20.51 -9.89 -2.21
C LYS A 647 19.47 -10.94 -1.85
N THR A 648 19.80 -11.82 -0.91
CA THR A 648 18.99 -12.99 -0.55
C THR A 648 18.14 -12.80 0.70
N LEU A 649 18.36 -11.72 1.47
CA LEU A 649 17.83 -11.48 2.82
C LEU A 649 18.24 -12.53 3.86
N LYS A 650 19.05 -13.55 3.52
CA LYS A 650 19.39 -14.64 4.45
C LYS A 650 20.53 -14.25 5.40
N ALA A 651 20.38 -14.56 6.68
CA ALA A 651 21.42 -14.42 7.68
C ALA A 651 22.60 -15.38 7.40
N LYS A 652 23.82 -14.90 7.64
CA LYS A 652 25.07 -15.68 7.58
C LYS A 652 25.71 -15.66 8.96
N GLY A 653 25.33 -16.61 9.81
CA GLY A 653 25.66 -16.61 11.23
C GLY A 653 24.90 -15.54 12.02
N GLY A 654 25.40 -15.24 13.22
CA GLY A 654 24.83 -14.25 14.13
C GLY A 654 24.20 -14.87 15.37
N ILE A 655 24.54 -14.30 16.54
CA ILE A 655 23.90 -14.59 17.82
C ILE A 655 23.50 -13.25 18.43
N ASP A 656 22.22 -13.07 18.70
CA ASP A 656 21.70 -11.88 19.36
C ASP A 656 22.20 -11.81 20.81
N LYS A 657 22.88 -10.71 21.16
CA LYS A 657 23.51 -10.56 22.47
C LYS A 657 22.53 -10.41 23.63
N GLU A 658 21.30 -10.00 23.35
CA GLU A 658 20.27 -9.75 24.36
C GLU A 658 19.51 -11.02 24.74
N THR A 659 19.20 -11.87 23.75
CA THR A 659 18.37 -13.08 23.93
C THR A 659 19.10 -14.41 23.74
N GLY A 660 20.34 -14.39 23.23
CA GLY A 660 21.06 -15.59 22.81
C GLY A 660 20.50 -16.25 21.54
N TYR A 661 19.51 -15.63 20.87
CA TYR A 661 18.88 -16.16 19.67
C TYR A 661 19.88 -16.26 18.51
N LYS A 662 20.03 -17.47 17.94
CA LYS A 662 20.84 -17.72 16.75
C LYS A 662 20.03 -17.34 15.51
N LEU A 663 20.55 -16.38 14.72
CA LEU A 663 19.89 -15.89 13.50
C LEU A 663 20.25 -16.71 12.25
N ASP A 664 21.26 -17.58 12.32
CA ASP A 664 21.76 -18.31 11.16
C ASP A 664 20.65 -19.07 10.43
N GLY A 665 20.52 -18.82 9.13
CA GLY A 665 19.48 -19.40 8.29
C GLY A 665 18.19 -18.58 8.17
N ASP A 666 17.87 -17.66 9.08
CA ASP A 666 16.67 -16.82 9.01
C ASP A 666 16.74 -15.84 7.83
N TYR A 667 15.58 -15.48 7.26
CA TYR A 667 15.47 -14.35 6.34
C TYR A 667 15.06 -13.08 7.08
N PHE A 668 15.58 -11.93 6.67
CA PHE A 668 15.32 -10.66 7.34
C PHE A 668 13.82 -10.34 7.41
N GLY A 669 13.36 -10.04 8.63
CA GLY A 669 11.96 -9.86 8.96
C GLY A 669 11.05 -11.08 8.80
N LEU A 670 11.57 -12.32 8.70
CA LEU A 670 10.78 -13.57 8.64
C LEU A 670 9.59 -13.50 7.67
N PRO A 671 9.83 -13.25 6.36
CA PRO A 671 8.77 -12.90 5.42
C PRO A 671 7.69 -13.97 5.39
N TRP A 672 6.41 -13.61 5.63
CA TRP A 672 5.37 -14.62 5.71
C TRP A 672 5.15 -15.30 4.35
N PRO A 673 4.95 -16.63 4.28
CA PRO A 673 4.77 -17.52 5.41
C PRO A 673 6.02 -17.86 6.22
N CYS A 674 5.81 -17.90 7.53
CA CYS A 674 6.68 -18.45 8.55
C CYS A 674 5.84 -19.37 9.44
N PHE A 675 5.57 -20.59 8.94
CA PHE A 675 4.64 -21.54 9.57
C PHE A 675 5.17 -22.17 10.86
N GLY A 676 4.25 -22.75 11.63
CA GLY A 676 4.51 -23.31 12.95
C GLY A 676 4.74 -22.24 14.01
N THR A 677 5.13 -22.68 15.21
CA THR A 677 5.44 -21.80 16.34
C THR A 677 6.84 -21.19 16.21
N ALA A 678 7.20 -20.25 17.08
CA ALA A 678 8.52 -19.63 17.07
C ALA A 678 9.65 -20.64 17.38
N GLU A 679 9.34 -21.68 18.16
CA GLU A 679 10.27 -22.77 18.54
C GLU A 679 10.60 -23.68 17.35
N LEU A 680 9.69 -23.81 16.37
CA LEU A 680 9.96 -24.54 15.12
C LEU A 680 11.02 -23.84 14.26
N LYS A 681 11.24 -22.53 14.46
CA LYS A 681 12.25 -21.70 13.77
C LYS A 681 12.21 -21.81 12.24
N HIS A 682 11.02 -21.83 11.66
CA HIS A 682 10.89 -21.62 10.22
C HIS A 682 11.53 -20.25 9.85
N PRO A 683 12.36 -20.15 8.79
CA PRO A 683 13.16 -18.95 8.50
C PRO A 683 12.37 -17.83 7.80
N GLY A 684 11.16 -18.15 7.32
CA GLY A 684 10.33 -17.31 6.45
C GLY A 684 10.53 -17.67 4.98
N SER A 685 9.64 -17.18 4.11
CA SER A 685 9.62 -17.46 2.67
C SER A 685 9.77 -16.17 1.87
N PRO A 686 10.99 -15.69 1.57
CA PRO A 686 11.18 -14.44 0.84
C PRO A 686 10.59 -14.50 -0.58
N ASN A 687 10.67 -15.66 -1.23
CA ASN A 687 10.08 -15.91 -2.54
C ASN A 687 8.96 -16.96 -2.40
N LEU A 688 7.70 -16.54 -2.61
CA LEU A 688 6.56 -17.43 -2.65
C LEU A 688 6.68 -18.37 -3.85
N TYR A 689 6.27 -19.63 -3.64
CA TYR A 689 6.09 -20.63 -4.69
C TYR A 689 7.39 -21.15 -5.33
N ASP A 690 8.53 -20.92 -4.68
CA ASP A 690 9.84 -21.48 -5.04
C ASP A 690 9.90 -22.97 -4.70
N THR A 691 9.77 -23.81 -5.73
CA THR A 691 9.83 -25.27 -5.63
C THR A 691 11.27 -25.80 -5.56
N SER A 692 12.29 -24.98 -5.83
CA SER A 692 13.70 -25.39 -5.77
C SER A 692 14.24 -25.56 -4.34
N ARG A 693 13.44 -25.20 -3.34
CA ARG A 693 13.77 -25.24 -1.91
C ARG A 693 12.85 -26.19 -1.15
N HIS A 694 13.37 -26.75 -0.07
CA HIS A 694 12.56 -27.48 0.90
C HIS A 694 11.63 -26.50 1.62
N VAL A 695 10.45 -26.97 2.07
CA VAL A 695 9.46 -26.11 2.73
C VAL A 695 10.04 -25.46 3.99
N MET A 696 10.79 -26.21 4.80
CA MET A 696 11.49 -25.69 5.99
C MET A 696 12.61 -24.68 5.69
N ASP A 697 13.04 -24.54 4.43
CA ASP A 697 14.01 -23.51 3.98
C ASP A 697 13.33 -22.27 3.35
N GLY A 698 12.00 -22.19 3.48
CA GLY A 698 11.16 -21.14 2.90
C GLY A 698 10.62 -21.44 1.51
N GLY A 699 10.81 -22.65 0.97
CA GLY A 699 10.25 -23.08 -0.32
C GLY A 699 8.73 -23.34 -0.27
N GLY A 700 8.07 -23.50 -1.41
CA GLY A 700 6.65 -23.81 -1.43
C GLY A 700 5.99 -23.94 -2.80
N ASN A 701 4.68 -24.26 -2.76
CA ASN A 701 3.86 -24.64 -3.91
C ASN A 701 2.68 -23.66 -4.09
N PHE A 702 1.98 -23.70 -5.24
CA PHE A 702 0.70 -22.98 -5.35
C PHE A 702 -0.40 -23.67 -4.53
N ARG A 703 -1.34 -22.88 -4.00
CA ARG A 703 -2.32 -23.34 -2.99
C ARG A 703 -3.47 -24.15 -3.58
N ALA A 704 -3.84 -25.27 -2.96
CA ALA A 704 -5.04 -26.05 -3.28
C ALA A 704 -6.35 -25.40 -2.76
N ARG A 705 -6.48 -24.08 -2.91
CA ARG A 705 -7.57 -23.27 -2.34
C ARG A 705 -8.92 -23.45 -3.03
N PHE A 706 -8.95 -23.89 -4.28
CA PHE A 706 -10.12 -23.81 -5.18
C PHE A 706 -10.72 -25.18 -5.51
N GLY A 707 -10.49 -26.17 -4.64
CA GLY A 707 -10.80 -27.57 -4.90
C GLY A 707 -9.64 -28.31 -5.58
N VAL A 708 -9.86 -29.60 -5.84
CA VAL A 708 -8.89 -30.51 -6.49
C VAL A 708 -9.18 -30.74 -7.98
N GLU A 709 -10.38 -30.39 -8.44
CA GLU A 709 -10.88 -30.63 -9.80
C GLU A 709 -11.86 -29.52 -10.20
N LYS A 710 -11.94 -29.21 -11.50
CA LYS A 710 -13.00 -28.41 -12.11
C LYS A 710 -13.35 -29.00 -13.47
N ASP A 711 -14.62 -29.37 -13.64
CA ASP A 711 -15.20 -29.88 -14.89
C ASP A 711 -14.45 -31.11 -15.45
N GLY A 712 -14.13 -32.09 -14.60
CA GLY A 712 -13.36 -33.29 -14.98
C GLY A 712 -11.85 -33.07 -15.15
N VAL A 713 -11.37 -31.82 -14.99
CA VAL A 713 -9.95 -31.47 -15.13
C VAL A 713 -9.33 -31.22 -13.75
N SER A 714 -8.25 -31.93 -13.45
CA SER A 714 -7.49 -31.75 -12.21
C SER A 714 -6.96 -30.32 -12.05
N LEU A 715 -7.18 -29.75 -10.87
CA LEU A 715 -6.58 -28.50 -10.41
C LEU A 715 -5.27 -28.75 -9.64
N LEU A 716 -4.91 -30.01 -9.37
CA LEU A 716 -3.68 -30.39 -8.67
C LEU A 716 -2.45 -30.22 -9.59
N ALA A 717 -1.29 -29.93 -9.00
CA ALA A 717 -0.04 -29.77 -9.76
C ALA A 717 0.34 -31.07 -10.49
N GLY A 718 1.02 -30.93 -11.63
CA GLY A 718 1.53 -32.06 -12.42
C GLY A 718 2.67 -32.81 -11.73
N ASP A 719 2.89 -34.04 -12.15
CA ASP A 719 3.90 -34.94 -11.59
C ASP A 719 5.30 -34.31 -11.69
N GLY A 720 6.07 -34.36 -10.59
CA GLY A 720 7.39 -33.74 -10.47
C GLY A 720 7.36 -32.23 -10.21
N SER A 721 6.19 -31.58 -10.09
CA SER A 721 6.08 -30.18 -9.64
C SER A 721 5.79 -30.10 -8.14
N HIS A 722 6.83 -30.22 -7.32
CA HIS A 722 6.75 -30.17 -5.86
C HIS A 722 7.96 -29.43 -5.26
N SER A 723 7.87 -29.03 -3.98
CA SER A 723 9.01 -28.55 -3.19
C SER A 723 10.12 -29.60 -3.13
N LEU A 724 11.39 -29.17 -3.17
CA LEU A 724 12.54 -30.04 -3.01
C LEU A 724 12.40 -30.89 -1.73
N GLY A 725 12.60 -32.20 -1.84
CA GLY A 725 12.55 -33.14 -0.70
C GLY A 725 11.15 -33.54 -0.21
N ALA A 726 10.06 -33.09 -0.87
CA ALA A 726 8.71 -33.55 -0.54
C ALA A 726 8.52 -35.06 -0.80
N GLU A 727 7.89 -35.76 0.15
CA GLU A 727 7.50 -37.17 0.00
C GLU A 727 6.37 -37.35 -1.03
N ILE A 728 5.46 -36.37 -1.13
CA ILE A 728 4.42 -36.36 -2.17
C ILE A 728 4.92 -35.54 -3.36
N GLN A 729 5.28 -36.24 -4.44
CA GLN A 729 5.90 -35.65 -5.65
C GLN A 729 4.90 -35.26 -6.74
N THR A 730 3.61 -35.39 -6.47
CA THR A 730 2.49 -34.97 -7.32
C THR A 730 1.74 -33.81 -6.67
N GLY A 731 0.66 -33.31 -7.29
CA GLY A 731 -0.25 -32.38 -6.64
C GLY A 731 -1.12 -33.06 -5.57
N TYR A 732 -1.45 -32.32 -4.50
CA TYR A 732 -2.20 -32.83 -3.34
C TYR A 732 -3.12 -31.76 -2.71
N PRO A 733 -4.24 -32.15 -2.05
CA PRO A 733 -5.15 -31.22 -1.38
C PRO A 733 -4.53 -30.53 -0.15
N GLU A 734 -5.27 -29.60 0.45
CA GLU A 734 -4.95 -29.05 1.78
C GLU A 734 -4.91 -30.15 2.86
N PHE A 735 -4.04 -30.01 3.86
CA PHE A 735 -3.90 -31.00 4.94
C PHE A 735 -4.94 -30.86 6.05
N ASP A 736 -5.57 -31.97 6.41
CA ASP A 736 -6.42 -32.12 7.58
C ASP A 736 -6.14 -33.41 8.35
N HIS A 737 -6.79 -33.58 9.51
CA HIS A 737 -6.64 -34.77 10.35
C HIS A 737 -6.89 -36.09 9.59
N ALA A 738 -7.82 -36.10 8.63
CA ALA A 738 -8.16 -37.29 7.86
C ALA A 738 -7.07 -37.63 6.83
N LEU A 739 -6.49 -36.63 6.17
CA LEU A 739 -5.35 -36.82 5.26
C LEU A 739 -4.10 -37.31 6.01
N LEU A 740 -3.79 -36.75 7.19
CA LEU A 740 -2.68 -37.22 8.02
C LEU A 740 -2.85 -38.70 8.40
N LYS A 741 -4.06 -39.09 8.83
CA LYS A 741 -4.40 -40.49 9.14
C LYS A 741 -4.26 -41.40 7.91
N LYS A 742 -4.75 -40.96 6.74
CA LYS A 742 -4.65 -41.73 5.48
C LYS A 742 -3.22 -41.94 5.02
N LEU A 743 -2.31 -40.99 5.28
CA LEU A 743 -0.89 -41.08 4.94
C LEU A 743 -0.05 -41.84 5.98
N GLY A 744 -0.63 -42.22 7.13
CA GLY A 744 0.11 -42.80 8.25
C GLY A 744 0.92 -41.79 9.07
N TRP A 745 0.77 -40.49 8.78
CA TRP A 745 1.52 -39.40 9.42
C TRP A 745 0.87 -38.89 10.72
N TRP A 746 -0.29 -39.42 11.10
CA TRP A 746 -0.99 -39.02 12.32
C TRP A 746 -0.19 -39.29 13.60
N ASP A 747 0.65 -40.32 13.61
CA ASP A 747 1.47 -40.68 14.78
C ASP A 747 2.75 -39.86 14.94
N ASP A 748 3.05 -38.96 14.01
CA ASP A 748 4.07 -37.91 14.18
C ASP A 748 3.57 -36.68 14.98
N LEU A 749 2.29 -36.68 15.37
CA LEU A 749 1.71 -35.75 16.35
C LEU A 749 1.93 -36.28 17.78
N THR A 750 2.27 -35.39 18.71
CA THR A 750 2.20 -35.68 20.15
C THR A 750 0.75 -35.85 20.58
N ASP A 751 0.48 -36.51 21.71
CA ASP A 751 -0.90 -36.74 22.18
C ASP A 751 -1.68 -35.44 22.43
N ALA A 752 -0.99 -34.37 22.85
CA ALA A 752 -1.59 -33.03 22.98
C ALA A 752 -1.97 -32.42 21.63
N GLU A 753 -1.11 -32.57 20.61
CA GLU A 753 -1.44 -32.14 19.24
C GLU A 753 -2.53 -33.02 18.62
N LYS A 754 -2.57 -34.34 18.88
CA LYS A 754 -3.65 -35.23 18.42
C LYS A 754 -5.01 -34.77 18.97
N ALA A 755 -5.08 -34.45 20.26
CA ALA A 755 -6.29 -33.96 20.90
C ALA A 755 -6.76 -32.60 20.33
N GLU A 756 -5.84 -31.71 19.96
CA GLU A 756 -6.17 -30.41 19.35
C GLU A 756 -6.39 -30.51 17.82
N ALA A 757 -5.77 -31.44 17.11
CA ALA A 757 -5.90 -31.60 15.66
C ALA A 757 -7.15 -32.39 15.22
N GLU A 758 -7.72 -33.24 16.08
CA GLU A 758 -8.86 -34.10 15.74
C GLU A 758 -10.06 -33.31 15.22
N GLY A 759 -10.63 -33.72 14.09
CA GLY A 759 -11.72 -33.01 13.41
C GLY A 759 -11.34 -31.65 12.80
N LYS A 760 -10.07 -31.22 12.87
CA LYS A 760 -9.58 -29.92 12.38
C LYS A 760 -8.76 -30.05 11.09
N ASN A 761 -8.39 -28.90 10.53
CA ASN A 761 -7.47 -28.77 9.40
C ASN A 761 -6.32 -27.81 9.73
N TRP A 762 -5.33 -27.71 8.84
CA TRP A 762 -4.12 -26.91 9.00
C TRP A 762 -4.32 -25.40 9.33
N LYS A 763 -5.55 -24.88 9.24
CA LYS A 763 -5.92 -23.49 9.57
C LYS A 763 -6.62 -23.34 10.93
N THR A 764 -7.15 -24.42 11.51
CA THR A 764 -8.00 -24.35 12.72
C THR A 764 -7.49 -25.20 13.88
N ASP A 765 -6.52 -26.07 13.64
CA ASP A 765 -5.64 -26.66 14.66
C ASP A 765 -4.79 -25.56 15.33
N LEU A 766 -5.08 -25.25 16.60
CA LEU A 766 -4.34 -24.24 17.38
C LEU A 766 -3.04 -24.77 17.98
N SER A 767 -2.75 -26.07 17.88
CA SER A 767 -1.44 -26.63 18.28
C SER A 767 -0.37 -26.39 17.21
N GLY A 768 -0.79 -26.23 15.95
CA GLY A 768 0.10 -26.18 14.79
C GLY A 768 0.65 -27.55 14.36
N GLY A 769 0.26 -28.64 15.02
CA GLY A 769 0.74 -29.99 14.77
C GLY A 769 0.53 -30.44 13.33
N ILE A 770 -0.64 -30.17 12.73
CA ILE A 770 -0.91 -30.50 11.32
C ILE A 770 0.11 -29.82 10.39
N GLN A 771 0.46 -28.56 10.65
CA GLN A 771 1.46 -27.84 9.84
C GLN A 771 2.86 -28.40 10.06
N ARG A 772 3.24 -28.63 11.32
CA ARG A 772 4.54 -29.19 11.70
C ARG A 772 4.78 -30.54 11.03
N VAL A 773 3.79 -31.43 11.06
CA VAL A 773 3.87 -32.76 10.44
C VAL A 773 3.90 -32.66 8.91
N ALA A 774 3.00 -31.89 8.28
CA ALA A 774 3.02 -31.72 6.82
C ALA A 774 4.40 -31.24 6.31
N MET A 775 5.01 -30.27 7.00
CA MET A 775 6.33 -29.73 6.66
C MET A 775 7.50 -30.67 7.00
N LYS A 776 7.34 -31.57 7.98
CA LYS A 776 8.33 -32.63 8.29
C LYS A 776 8.54 -33.55 7.09
N HIS A 777 7.47 -33.89 6.38
CA HIS A 777 7.48 -34.71 5.15
C HIS A 777 7.74 -33.89 3.86
N GLY A 778 8.30 -32.68 4.01
CA GLY A 778 8.60 -31.75 2.91
C GLY A 778 7.37 -31.16 2.19
N CYS A 779 6.16 -31.46 2.67
CA CYS A 779 4.91 -31.02 2.06
C CYS A 779 4.42 -29.70 2.62
N HIS A 780 3.65 -28.98 1.82
CA HIS A 780 3.14 -27.65 2.19
C HIS A 780 1.71 -27.76 2.74
N PRO A 781 1.38 -27.23 3.95
CA PRO A 781 0.09 -27.49 4.62
C PRO A 781 -1.16 -27.11 3.81
N PHE A 782 -1.06 -26.11 2.92
CA PHE A 782 -2.16 -25.67 2.04
C PHE A 782 -2.31 -26.46 0.72
N GLY A 783 -1.63 -27.59 0.57
CA GLY A 783 -1.64 -28.41 -0.64
C GLY A 783 -0.64 -28.00 -1.72
N ASN A 784 -0.77 -28.63 -2.89
CA ASN A 784 0.03 -28.39 -4.09
C ASN A 784 -0.86 -28.46 -5.34
N ALA A 785 -1.15 -27.30 -5.92
CA ALA A 785 -2.12 -27.14 -7.02
C ALA A 785 -1.57 -26.29 -8.17
N LYS A 786 -2.39 -26.08 -9.20
CA LYS A 786 -2.11 -25.17 -10.31
C LYS A 786 -2.62 -23.76 -10.04
N ALA A 787 -1.87 -22.75 -10.46
CA ALA A 787 -2.38 -21.38 -10.57
C ALA A 787 -3.48 -21.31 -11.64
N ARG A 788 -4.52 -20.51 -11.39
CA ARG A 788 -5.68 -20.36 -12.27
C ARG A 788 -5.51 -19.20 -13.24
N ALA A 789 -5.32 -19.51 -14.52
CA ALA A 789 -5.43 -18.52 -15.59
C ALA A 789 -6.90 -18.09 -15.79
N VAL A 790 -7.85 -19.01 -15.60
CA VAL A 790 -9.31 -18.78 -15.64
C VAL A 790 -9.89 -18.79 -14.22
N VAL A 791 -10.58 -17.70 -13.83
CA VAL A 791 -11.21 -17.54 -12.50
C VAL A 791 -12.72 -17.51 -12.68
N TRP A 792 -13.34 -18.69 -12.71
CA TRP A 792 -14.78 -18.88 -12.96
C TRP A 792 -15.72 -18.18 -11.96
N ASN A 793 -15.20 -17.74 -10.81
CA ASN A 793 -15.95 -17.02 -9.77
C ASN A 793 -15.87 -15.49 -9.89
N PHE A 794 -15.29 -14.95 -10.98
CA PHE A 794 -15.26 -13.51 -11.29
C PHE A 794 -16.25 -13.17 -12.42
N PRO A 795 -16.74 -11.92 -12.52
CA PRO A 795 -17.64 -11.50 -13.59
C PRO A 795 -17.07 -11.72 -15.01
N ASP A 796 -15.76 -11.52 -15.16
CA ASP A 796 -14.99 -11.85 -16.35
C ASP A 796 -13.97 -12.95 -16.00
N PRO A 797 -14.24 -14.23 -16.32
CA PRO A 797 -13.37 -15.35 -15.93
C PRO A 797 -11.98 -15.30 -16.55
N ILE A 798 -11.87 -14.80 -17.77
CA ILE A 798 -10.61 -14.33 -18.40
C ILE A 798 -10.69 -12.79 -18.37
N PRO A 799 -9.61 -12.04 -18.05
CA PRO A 799 -9.63 -10.58 -18.09
C PRO A 799 -10.14 -10.04 -19.43
N LYS A 800 -11.07 -9.09 -19.40
CA LYS A 800 -11.60 -8.41 -20.59
C LYS A 800 -11.36 -6.91 -20.48
N HIS A 801 -11.02 -6.29 -21.61
CA HIS A 801 -11.03 -4.82 -21.70
C HIS A 801 -12.46 -4.31 -21.67
N ARG A 802 -12.67 -3.22 -20.93
CA ARG A 802 -13.92 -2.47 -20.85
C ARG A 802 -13.53 -1.00 -20.70
N GLU A 803 -14.20 -0.11 -21.42
CA GLU A 803 -13.93 1.32 -21.27
C GLU A 803 -14.34 1.83 -19.88
N PRO A 804 -13.62 2.83 -19.35
CA PRO A 804 -14.01 3.56 -18.13
C PRO A 804 -15.45 4.08 -18.22
N LEU A 805 -16.10 4.33 -17.08
CA LEU A 805 -17.45 4.90 -17.06
C LEU A 805 -17.50 6.31 -17.68
N TYR A 806 -16.36 7.00 -17.69
CA TYR A 806 -16.17 8.32 -18.28
C TYR A 806 -14.99 8.23 -19.26
N SER A 807 -15.29 8.02 -20.54
CA SER A 807 -14.30 7.95 -21.62
C SER A 807 -14.55 9.06 -22.65
N ASN A 808 -13.48 9.63 -23.21
CA ASN A 808 -13.55 10.58 -24.32
C ASN A 808 -13.65 9.88 -25.70
N ARG A 809 -13.77 8.55 -25.72
CA ARG A 809 -13.84 7.71 -26.93
C ARG A 809 -15.19 6.95 -27.02
N PRO A 810 -16.27 7.61 -27.48
CA PRO A 810 -17.59 6.96 -27.64
C PRO A 810 -17.56 5.74 -28.56
N ASP A 811 -16.68 5.76 -29.57
CA ASP A 811 -16.45 4.66 -30.50
C ASP A 811 -15.85 3.40 -29.82
N LEU A 812 -15.02 3.59 -28.78
CA LEU A 812 -14.48 2.49 -27.99
C LEU A 812 -15.47 2.05 -26.90
N VAL A 813 -16.29 2.96 -26.36
CA VAL A 813 -17.37 2.61 -25.41
C VAL A 813 -18.38 1.66 -26.08
N ALA A 814 -18.73 1.90 -27.34
CA ALA A 814 -19.60 1.02 -28.12
C ALA A 814 -19.01 -0.37 -28.39
N LYS A 815 -17.67 -0.47 -28.52
CA LYS A 815 -16.95 -1.74 -28.77
C LYS A 815 -16.64 -2.53 -27.50
N TYR A 816 -16.33 -1.83 -26.40
CA TYR A 816 -15.87 -2.41 -25.14
C TYR A 816 -16.71 -1.87 -23.97
N PRO A 817 -18.01 -2.18 -23.91
CA PRO A 817 -18.89 -1.64 -22.87
C PRO A 817 -18.52 -2.13 -21.47
N THR A 818 -18.89 -1.33 -20.48
CA THR A 818 -18.76 -1.64 -19.05
C THR A 818 -19.69 -2.79 -18.61
N HIS A 819 -19.74 -3.09 -17.31
CA HIS A 819 -20.62 -4.11 -16.75
C HIS A 819 -22.08 -3.65 -16.68
N GLU A 820 -23.00 -4.60 -16.46
CA GLU A 820 -24.37 -4.28 -16.07
C GLU A 820 -24.46 -3.76 -14.62
N ASP A 821 -25.48 -2.96 -14.34
CA ASP A 821 -25.75 -2.42 -13.00
C ASP A 821 -26.06 -3.55 -11.99
N LYS A 822 -25.61 -3.37 -10.74
CA LYS A 822 -25.87 -4.31 -9.64
C LYS A 822 -26.80 -3.69 -8.61
N LYS A 823 -27.96 -4.33 -8.38
CA LYS A 823 -28.94 -3.91 -7.35
C LYS A 823 -28.38 -3.95 -5.92
N SER A 824 -27.46 -4.87 -5.62
CA SER A 824 -26.76 -4.91 -4.34
C SER A 824 -25.38 -5.57 -4.50
N ASN A 825 -24.35 -4.91 -3.99
CA ASN A 825 -22.97 -5.37 -3.91
C ASN A 825 -22.29 -4.60 -2.76
N TRP A 826 -21.67 -5.29 -1.79
CA TRP A 826 -21.15 -4.65 -0.57
C TRP A 826 -22.19 -3.74 0.13
N ARG A 827 -23.42 -4.27 0.26
CA ARG A 827 -24.61 -3.63 0.85
C ARG A 827 -25.22 -2.43 0.11
N LEU A 828 -24.74 -2.09 -1.09
CA LEU A 828 -25.19 -0.91 -1.85
C LEU A 828 -25.50 -1.23 -3.32
N PRO A 829 -26.36 -0.44 -3.99
CA PRO A 829 -26.43 -0.46 -5.44
C PRO A 829 -25.11 0.03 -6.06
N VAL A 830 -24.78 -0.48 -7.24
CA VAL A 830 -23.60 -0.07 -8.01
C VAL A 830 -23.99 0.10 -9.47
N LEU A 831 -23.78 1.30 -9.99
CA LEU A 831 -24.15 1.66 -11.35
C LEU A 831 -22.91 1.60 -12.26
N PHE A 832 -23.06 0.98 -13.41
CA PHE A 832 -22.05 0.81 -14.44
C PHE A 832 -22.63 1.29 -15.76
N LYS A 833 -23.41 0.44 -16.44
CA LYS A 833 -24.04 0.75 -17.72
C LYS A 833 -24.87 2.03 -17.68
N SER A 834 -25.70 2.25 -16.65
CA SER A 834 -26.51 3.48 -16.55
C SER A 834 -25.65 4.76 -16.43
N VAL A 835 -24.45 4.67 -15.85
CA VAL A 835 -23.51 5.80 -15.78
C VAL A 835 -22.81 6.00 -17.12
N GLN A 836 -22.33 4.92 -17.75
CA GLN A 836 -21.64 5.00 -19.04
C GLN A 836 -22.56 5.49 -20.16
N ASP A 837 -23.79 4.96 -20.25
CA ASP A 837 -24.79 5.38 -21.24
C ASP A 837 -25.16 6.87 -21.07
N LYS A 838 -25.38 7.33 -19.83
CA LYS A 838 -25.64 8.75 -19.52
C LYS A 838 -24.48 9.68 -19.93
N ASN A 839 -23.26 9.15 -19.97
CA ASN A 839 -22.04 9.90 -20.29
C ASN A 839 -21.45 9.53 -21.66
N ALA A 840 -22.20 8.87 -22.56
CA ALA A 840 -21.68 8.40 -23.84
C ALA A 840 -21.00 9.51 -24.67
N ASP A 841 -21.55 10.73 -24.64
CA ASP A 841 -21.07 11.90 -25.38
C ASP A 841 -20.12 12.82 -24.57
N ILE A 842 -19.68 12.42 -23.37
CA ILE A 842 -19.02 13.30 -22.39
C ILE A 842 -17.72 13.96 -22.92
N GLY A 843 -17.04 13.31 -23.86
CA GLY A 843 -15.85 13.82 -24.53
C GLY A 843 -16.06 15.14 -25.30
N LYS A 844 -17.30 15.46 -25.71
CA LYS A 844 -17.63 16.74 -26.35
C LYS A 844 -17.44 17.94 -25.41
N THR A 845 -17.63 17.73 -24.11
CA THR A 845 -17.53 18.77 -23.07
C THR A 845 -16.22 18.66 -22.28
N PHE A 846 -15.75 17.43 -22.05
CA PHE A 846 -14.54 17.10 -21.29
C PHE A 846 -13.59 16.26 -22.17
N PRO A 847 -12.84 16.89 -23.09
CA PRO A 847 -12.09 16.16 -24.10
C PRO A 847 -10.78 15.53 -23.60
N LEU A 848 -10.28 15.92 -22.42
CA LEU A 848 -9.00 15.47 -21.89
C LEU A 848 -9.18 14.34 -20.89
N VAL A 849 -8.36 13.29 -20.98
CA VAL A 849 -8.24 12.24 -19.95
C VAL A 849 -7.50 12.81 -18.75
N MET A 850 -8.14 12.78 -17.57
CA MET A 850 -7.53 13.14 -16.30
C MET A 850 -7.04 11.89 -15.57
N THR A 851 -5.75 11.85 -15.26
CA THR A 851 -5.14 10.84 -14.39
C THR A 851 -4.52 11.47 -13.14
N SER A 852 -4.29 10.67 -12.11
CA SER A 852 -3.76 11.13 -10.82
C SER A 852 -2.65 10.25 -10.28
N GLY A 853 -1.73 10.81 -9.50
CA GLY A 853 -0.66 10.02 -8.90
C GLY A 853 0.12 10.74 -7.80
N ARG A 854 1.29 10.19 -7.49
CA ARG A 854 2.14 10.63 -6.38
C ARG A 854 3.20 11.64 -6.82
N LEU A 855 3.76 12.33 -5.82
CA LEU A 855 5.03 13.05 -5.88
C LEU A 855 6.01 12.41 -4.89
N VAL A 856 7.31 12.70 -4.99
CA VAL A 856 8.31 12.10 -4.08
C VAL A 856 8.34 12.79 -2.72
N GLU A 857 7.92 14.03 -2.66
CA GLU A 857 7.94 14.94 -1.53
C GLU A 857 6.84 14.58 -0.50
N TYR A 858 5.72 14.01 -0.96
CA TYR A 858 4.52 13.77 -0.15
C TYR A 858 4.07 12.30 -0.13
N GLU A 859 3.16 11.98 0.80
CA GLU A 859 2.64 10.63 1.08
C GLU A 859 1.19 10.71 1.58
N GLY A 860 0.39 9.68 1.32
CA GLY A 860 -1.05 9.67 1.64
C GLY A 860 -1.82 10.87 1.04
N GLY A 861 -2.77 11.40 1.81
CA GLY A 861 -3.43 12.69 1.56
C GLY A 861 -2.54 13.92 1.82
N GLY A 862 -1.28 13.69 2.20
CA GLY A 862 -0.26 14.70 2.39
C GLY A 862 -0.35 15.46 3.71
N GLU A 863 -1.28 15.21 4.61
CA GLU A 863 -1.42 16.04 5.83
C GLU A 863 -0.20 15.99 6.75
N GLU A 864 0.34 14.80 7.01
CA GLU A 864 1.62 14.58 7.72
C GLU A 864 2.79 15.29 7.01
N THR A 865 2.89 15.13 5.68
CA THR A 865 4.08 15.53 4.92
C THR A 865 4.03 16.98 4.39
N ARG A 866 2.86 17.60 4.26
CA ARG A 866 2.68 19.05 4.02
C ARG A 866 2.70 19.87 5.31
N SER A 867 2.61 19.22 6.46
CA SER A 867 2.86 19.82 7.77
C SER A 867 4.35 19.82 8.14
N ASN A 868 5.19 19.15 7.35
CA ASN A 868 6.64 19.14 7.50
C ASN A 868 7.26 20.29 6.68
N PRO A 869 7.90 21.30 7.30
CA PRO A 869 8.42 22.47 6.58
C PRO A 869 9.44 22.13 5.48
N TRP A 870 10.29 21.13 5.71
CA TRP A 870 11.35 20.72 4.77
C TRP A 870 10.80 20.06 3.51
N LEU A 871 9.72 19.28 3.63
CA LEU A 871 9.02 18.69 2.49
C LEU A 871 8.12 19.71 1.80
N ALA A 872 7.51 20.62 2.57
CA ALA A 872 6.71 21.73 2.07
C ALA A 872 7.52 22.68 1.17
N GLU A 873 8.78 22.95 1.50
CA GLU A 873 9.70 23.75 0.68
C GLU A 873 9.92 23.15 -0.71
N LEU A 874 10.02 21.82 -0.82
CA LEU A 874 10.27 21.12 -2.08
C LEU A 874 9.09 21.20 -3.08
N GLN A 875 7.85 21.38 -2.62
CA GLN A 875 6.69 21.51 -3.50
C GLN A 875 5.53 22.32 -2.87
N GLN A 876 5.53 23.63 -3.09
CA GLN A 876 4.59 24.54 -2.44
C GLN A 876 3.19 24.64 -3.09
N GLU A 877 3.05 24.30 -4.36
CA GLU A 877 1.81 24.54 -5.13
C GLU A 877 1.18 23.24 -5.66
N MET A 878 -0.15 23.21 -5.70
CA MET A 878 -0.92 22.18 -6.40
C MET A 878 -0.95 22.51 -7.90
N PHE A 879 -0.71 21.53 -8.77
CA PHE A 879 -0.58 21.75 -10.21
C PHE A 879 -1.28 20.70 -11.08
N VAL A 880 -1.42 21.02 -12.36
CA VAL A 880 -1.80 20.10 -13.44
C VAL A 880 -0.71 20.07 -14.51
N GLU A 881 -0.24 18.88 -14.86
CA GLU A 881 0.62 18.66 -16.02
C GLU A 881 -0.24 18.71 -17.29
N ILE A 882 0.15 19.54 -18.25
CA ILE A 882 -0.57 19.73 -19.51
C ILE A 882 0.41 19.75 -20.67
N ASN A 883 0.09 19.05 -21.76
CA ASN A 883 0.92 19.02 -22.96
C ASN A 883 0.99 20.42 -23.63
N PRO A 884 2.13 20.83 -24.24
CA PRO A 884 2.23 22.11 -24.93
C PRO A 884 1.15 22.36 -25.98
N LYS A 885 0.73 21.34 -26.74
CA LYS A 885 -0.40 21.47 -27.67
C LYS A 885 -1.70 21.82 -26.94
N ALA A 886 -2.08 21.01 -25.95
CA ALA A 886 -3.32 21.19 -25.20
C ALA A 886 -3.38 22.54 -24.48
N ALA A 887 -2.23 23.05 -24.03
CA ALA A 887 -2.08 24.36 -23.40
C ALA A 887 -2.21 25.51 -24.41
N ASN A 888 -1.52 25.42 -25.55
CA ASN A 888 -1.56 26.43 -26.62
C ASN A 888 -2.97 26.55 -27.22
N ASP A 889 -3.64 25.42 -27.48
CA ASP A 889 -5.03 25.37 -27.97
C ASP A 889 -6.03 26.06 -27.00
N ARG A 890 -5.62 26.32 -25.75
CA ARG A 890 -6.42 26.96 -24.68
C ARG A 890 -5.86 28.32 -24.22
N GLY A 891 -4.79 28.82 -24.84
CA GLY A 891 -4.12 30.06 -24.42
C GLY A 891 -3.48 30.01 -23.03
N ILE A 892 -3.13 28.82 -22.54
CA ILE A 892 -2.54 28.60 -21.20
C ILE A 892 -1.01 28.60 -21.28
N ARG A 893 -0.35 29.32 -20.39
CA ARG A 893 1.12 29.35 -20.26
C ARG A 893 1.58 28.57 -19.02
N HIS A 894 2.85 28.18 -19.00
CA HIS A 894 3.47 27.62 -17.79
C HIS A 894 3.39 28.63 -16.64
N GLY A 895 2.99 28.18 -15.45
CA GLY A 895 2.83 29.00 -14.24
C GLY A 895 1.51 29.78 -14.14
N ASP A 896 0.69 29.83 -15.21
CA ASP A 896 -0.67 30.35 -15.13
C ASP A 896 -1.47 29.60 -14.06
N THR A 897 -2.42 30.28 -13.43
CA THR A 897 -3.46 29.62 -12.64
C THR A 897 -4.61 29.22 -13.56
N VAL A 898 -5.10 28.00 -13.39
CA VAL A 898 -6.14 27.38 -14.23
C VAL A 898 -7.23 26.77 -13.37
N TYR A 899 -8.42 26.64 -13.93
CA TYR A 899 -9.48 25.80 -13.37
C TYR A 899 -9.50 24.46 -14.10
N VAL A 900 -9.41 23.36 -13.32
CA VAL A 900 -9.69 22.01 -13.82
C VAL A 900 -11.12 21.66 -13.47
N LYS A 901 -11.93 21.38 -14.50
CA LYS A 901 -13.36 21.09 -14.44
C LYS A 901 -13.62 19.63 -14.81
N THR A 902 -14.51 18.96 -14.07
CA THR A 902 -14.93 17.58 -14.33
C THR A 902 -16.45 17.45 -14.23
N PRO A 903 -17.06 16.34 -14.72
CA PRO A 903 -18.52 16.17 -14.73
C PRO A 903 -19.23 16.42 -13.38
N PRO A 904 -18.72 15.98 -12.21
CA PRO A 904 -19.39 16.20 -10.92
C PRO A 904 -19.52 17.66 -10.49
N MET A 905 -18.80 18.59 -11.13
CA MET A 905 -18.81 20.02 -10.81
C MET A 905 -19.87 20.82 -11.58
N GLN A 906 -20.48 20.23 -12.61
CA GLN A 906 -21.43 20.95 -13.46
C GLN A 906 -22.68 21.34 -12.66
N GLY A 907 -23.10 22.60 -12.79
CA GLY A 907 -24.29 23.12 -12.11
C GLY A 907 -24.14 23.31 -10.60
N ILE A 908 -22.91 23.33 -10.06
CA ILE A 908 -22.67 23.72 -8.67
C ILE A 908 -22.38 25.21 -8.58
N ASP A 909 -23.35 25.98 -8.06
CA ASP A 909 -23.22 27.42 -7.88
C ASP A 909 -21.97 27.79 -7.07
N GLY A 910 -21.23 28.78 -7.56
CA GLY A 910 -19.97 29.24 -6.96
C GLY A 910 -18.75 28.34 -7.18
N PHE A 911 -18.90 27.07 -7.57
CA PHE A 911 -17.77 26.14 -7.72
C PHE A 911 -17.25 26.11 -9.16
N LYS A 912 -16.29 26.98 -9.49
CA LYS A 912 -15.72 27.10 -10.85
C LYS A 912 -14.81 25.93 -11.27
N GLY A 913 -14.36 25.09 -10.33
CA GLY A 913 -13.43 23.98 -10.57
C GLY A 913 -12.22 24.02 -9.63
N LEU A 914 -11.30 23.05 -9.75
CA LEU A 914 -10.07 23.06 -8.94
C LEU A 914 -9.13 24.16 -9.44
N LYS A 915 -8.84 25.16 -8.60
CA LYS A 915 -7.92 26.26 -8.92
C LYS A 915 -6.46 25.84 -8.64
N VAL A 916 -5.70 25.53 -9.68
CA VAL A 916 -4.33 24.97 -9.60
C VAL A 916 -3.36 25.70 -10.52
N LYS A 917 -2.05 25.41 -10.42
CA LYS A 917 -1.02 25.92 -11.35
C LYS A 917 -0.86 25.04 -12.60
N ALA A 918 -0.60 25.64 -13.75
CA ALA A 918 -0.31 24.92 -14.99
C ALA A 918 1.19 24.58 -15.12
N LEU A 919 1.52 23.29 -15.17
CA LEU A 919 2.84 22.77 -15.50
C LEU A 919 2.84 22.29 -16.96
N VAL A 920 3.14 23.19 -17.89
CA VAL A 920 3.23 22.84 -19.32
C VAL A 920 4.46 21.96 -19.56
N THR A 921 4.27 20.74 -20.07
CA THR A 921 5.32 19.71 -20.21
C THR A 921 4.96 18.61 -21.21
N GLU A 922 5.92 18.12 -21.99
CA GLU A 922 5.73 17.01 -22.94
C GLU A 922 5.69 15.61 -22.29
N ARG A 923 5.81 15.54 -20.95
CA ARG A 923 5.74 14.26 -20.24
C ARG A 923 4.39 13.57 -20.42
N VAL A 924 3.30 14.34 -20.50
CA VAL A 924 1.93 13.86 -20.78
C VAL A 924 1.57 13.97 -22.27
N GLY A 925 0.71 13.09 -22.76
CA GLY A 925 0.18 13.12 -24.13
C GLY A 925 -0.72 14.34 -24.41
N PRO A 926 -0.97 14.71 -25.68
CA PRO A 926 -1.80 15.87 -26.06
C PRO A 926 -3.25 15.82 -25.55
N ASP A 927 -3.75 14.63 -25.23
CA ASP A 927 -5.09 14.32 -24.75
C ASP A 927 -5.13 13.96 -23.25
N VAL A 928 -3.98 13.92 -22.57
CA VAL A 928 -3.84 13.48 -21.16
C VAL A 928 -3.36 14.63 -20.28
N VAL A 929 -3.93 14.73 -19.08
CA VAL A 929 -3.43 15.62 -18.01
C VAL A 929 -3.25 14.86 -16.72
N PHE A 930 -2.32 15.32 -15.88
CA PHE A 930 -1.99 14.68 -14.60
C PHE A 930 -2.06 15.66 -13.43
N LEU A 931 -2.66 15.22 -12.32
CA LEU A 931 -2.71 15.97 -11.07
C LEU A 931 -2.21 15.11 -9.89
N PRO A 932 -1.35 15.64 -9.01
CA PRO A 932 -0.89 14.92 -7.82
C PRO A 932 -1.96 14.90 -6.71
N PHE A 933 -2.23 13.75 -6.08
CA PHE A 933 -3.36 13.64 -5.14
C PHE A 933 -3.08 14.08 -3.69
N HIS A 934 -1.87 14.57 -3.40
CA HIS A 934 -1.40 14.84 -2.03
C HIS A 934 -1.91 16.14 -1.39
N PHE A 935 -2.79 16.90 -2.04
CA PHE A 935 -3.15 18.25 -1.61
C PHE A 935 -4.56 18.29 -1.00
N SER A 936 -4.75 19.21 -0.06
CA SER A 936 -6.03 19.61 0.52
C SER A 936 -5.87 20.96 1.23
N GLY A 937 -6.97 21.56 1.68
CA GLY A 937 -6.98 22.86 2.35
C GLY A 937 -7.33 24.04 1.43
N ARG A 938 -7.61 23.80 0.14
CA ARG A 938 -8.41 24.70 -0.70
C ARG A 938 -9.63 23.96 -1.27
N TRP A 939 -10.68 24.71 -1.54
CA TRP A 939 -11.95 24.22 -2.07
C TRP A 939 -12.48 25.19 -3.14
N GLY A 940 -12.35 24.82 -4.42
CA GLY A 940 -12.86 25.64 -5.54
C GLY A 940 -12.14 26.99 -5.70
N GLY A 941 -10.92 27.10 -5.15
CA GLY A 941 -10.12 28.32 -5.07
C GLY A 941 -10.20 29.08 -3.74
N VAL A 942 -11.06 28.66 -2.80
CA VAL A 942 -11.18 29.27 -1.46
C VAL A 942 -10.21 28.56 -0.48
N ASP A 943 -9.43 29.32 0.30
CA ASP A 943 -8.59 28.74 1.35
C ASP A 943 -9.43 28.31 2.56
N MET A 944 -9.24 27.08 3.02
CA MET A 944 -9.98 26.48 4.13
C MET A 944 -9.36 26.78 5.50
N LEU A 945 -8.30 27.60 5.58
CA LEU A 945 -7.54 27.93 6.80
C LEU A 945 -8.43 28.23 8.02
N ALA A 946 -9.51 29.00 7.84
CA ALA A 946 -10.42 29.41 8.91
C ALA A 946 -11.22 28.26 9.57
N TYR A 947 -11.16 27.05 9.01
CA TYR A 947 -11.87 25.84 9.44
C TYR A 947 -10.95 24.76 10.01
N TYR A 948 -9.63 24.92 9.90
CA TYR A 948 -8.69 24.06 10.62
C TYR A 948 -8.69 24.39 12.12
N PRO A 949 -8.37 23.42 12.99
CA PRO A 949 -7.99 23.70 14.36
C PRO A 949 -6.79 24.66 14.44
N GLU A 950 -6.76 25.48 15.49
CA GLU A 950 -5.68 26.44 15.71
C GLU A 950 -4.30 25.77 15.76
N GLY A 951 -3.33 26.35 15.05
CA GLY A 951 -1.96 25.84 14.97
C GLY A 951 -1.76 24.59 14.10
N ALA A 952 -2.82 23.96 13.59
CA ALA A 952 -2.73 22.63 12.98
C ALA A 952 -3.15 22.55 11.50
N ALA A 953 -3.23 23.70 10.82
CA ALA A 953 -3.31 23.75 9.36
C ALA A 953 -1.94 23.42 8.74
N PRO A 954 -1.86 22.61 7.67
CA PRO A 954 -0.58 22.29 7.03
C PRO A 954 0.06 23.53 6.40
N VAL A 955 1.40 23.53 6.33
CA VAL A 955 2.22 24.60 5.74
C VAL A 955 1.79 24.84 4.29
N VAL A 956 1.62 23.76 3.52
CA VAL A 956 1.14 23.80 2.13
C VAL A 956 -0.33 23.39 2.04
N ARG A 957 -1.15 24.27 1.46
CA ARG A 957 -2.58 24.05 1.19
C ARG A 957 -2.88 24.15 -0.30
N GLY A 958 -3.73 23.26 -0.81
CA GLY A 958 -4.09 23.20 -2.23
C GLY A 958 -5.38 22.43 -2.47
N GLU A 959 -5.80 22.33 -3.72
CA GLU A 959 -7.00 21.58 -4.11
C GLU A 959 -6.79 20.07 -4.04
N ALA A 960 -7.79 19.34 -3.53
CA ALA A 960 -7.80 17.88 -3.60
C ALA A 960 -8.27 17.39 -4.98
N VAL A 961 -7.42 16.67 -5.72
CA VAL A 961 -7.81 16.09 -7.03
C VAL A 961 -9.05 15.19 -6.94
N ASN A 962 -9.24 14.51 -5.81
CA ASN A 962 -10.37 13.59 -5.63
C ASN A 962 -11.72 14.31 -5.33
N THR A 963 -11.71 15.64 -5.14
CA THR A 963 -12.92 16.48 -5.28
C THR A 963 -13.40 16.50 -6.73
N ALA A 964 -12.51 16.24 -7.70
CA ALA A 964 -12.82 16.22 -9.13
C ALA A 964 -13.06 14.82 -9.72
N THR A 965 -12.58 13.75 -9.10
CA THR A 965 -12.78 12.38 -9.60
C THR A 965 -14.24 11.95 -9.54
N THR A 966 -14.68 11.26 -10.60
CA THR A 966 -16.05 10.80 -10.84
C THR A 966 -16.45 9.55 -10.02
N TYR A 967 -17.73 9.18 -10.11
CA TYR A 967 -18.21 7.86 -9.71
C TYR A 967 -17.56 6.77 -10.59
N GLY A 968 -17.12 5.67 -9.97
CA GLY A 968 -16.56 4.52 -10.68
C GLY A 968 -15.83 3.59 -9.72
N TYR A 969 -16.13 2.29 -9.78
CA TYR A 969 -15.68 1.32 -8.80
C TYR A 969 -15.41 -0.06 -9.41
N ASP A 970 -14.36 -0.76 -8.97
CA ASP A 970 -14.04 -2.13 -9.40
C ASP A 970 -15.16 -3.11 -9.09
N ILE A 971 -15.62 -3.85 -10.11
CA ILE A 971 -16.81 -4.72 -10.06
C ILE A 971 -16.81 -5.80 -8.95
N VAL A 972 -15.63 -6.20 -8.46
CA VAL A 972 -15.45 -7.19 -7.38
C VAL A 972 -15.23 -6.52 -6.02
N THR A 973 -14.39 -5.48 -5.96
CA THR A 973 -13.80 -4.97 -4.71
C THR A 973 -14.25 -3.57 -4.33
N MET A 974 -15.04 -2.89 -5.16
CA MET A 974 -15.43 -1.49 -5.00
C MET A 974 -14.24 -0.51 -4.95
N MET A 975 -13.06 -0.89 -5.43
CA MET A 975 -11.91 0.02 -5.57
C MET A 975 -12.26 1.19 -6.49
N GLN A 976 -12.08 2.42 -6.01
CA GLN A 976 -12.39 3.64 -6.76
C GLN A 976 -11.55 3.82 -8.05
N GLU A 977 -12.18 4.37 -9.09
CA GLU A 977 -11.57 4.73 -10.37
C GLU A 977 -11.00 6.16 -10.32
N THR A 978 -9.77 6.31 -9.82
CA THR A 978 -9.08 7.61 -9.74
C THR A 978 -7.92 7.76 -10.73
N LYS A 979 -7.64 6.72 -11.55
CA LYS A 979 -6.60 6.78 -12.60
C LYS A 979 -7.12 7.22 -13.95
N THR A 980 -8.40 7.05 -14.24
CA THR A 980 -8.95 7.38 -15.55
C THR A 980 -10.34 7.99 -15.40
N THR A 981 -10.46 9.26 -15.75
CA THR A 981 -11.73 9.98 -15.93
C THR A 981 -11.50 11.11 -16.93
N VAL A 982 -12.46 12.01 -17.12
CA VAL A 982 -12.38 13.12 -18.08
C VAL A 982 -12.42 14.50 -17.42
N CYS A 983 -11.74 15.47 -18.02
CA CYS A 983 -11.77 16.87 -17.59
C CYS A 983 -11.71 17.86 -18.77
N GLN A 984 -11.90 19.13 -18.41
CA GLN A 984 -11.59 20.30 -19.22
C GLN A 984 -10.71 21.23 -18.38
N ILE A 985 -9.82 21.96 -19.03
CA ILE A 985 -8.99 22.98 -18.39
C ILE A 985 -9.27 24.32 -19.04
N GLU A 986 -9.40 25.36 -18.23
CA GLU A 986 -9.49 26.75 -18.68
C GLU A 986 -8.55 27.63 -17.86
N ARG A 987 -8.10 28.75 -18.45
CA ARG A 987 -7.31 29.76 -17.75
C ARG A 987 -8.19 30.43 -16.70
N ALA A 988 -7.73 30.52 -15.45
CA ALA A 988 -8.42 31.30 -14.44
C ALA A 988 -8.17 32.78 -14.73
N THR A 989 -9.18 33.48 -15.25
CA THR A 989 -9.16 34.95 -15.32
C THR A 989 -9.10 35.53 -13.91
N ALA A 990 -8.43 36.68 -13.76
CA ALA A 990 -8.43 37.45 -12.52
C ALA A 990 -9.86 37.90 -12.16
#